data_AF-A0A1Q3KJ45-F1
#
_entry.id   AF-A0A1Q3KJ45-F1
#
_cell.length_a   1.000
_cell.length_b   1.000
_cell.length_c   1.000
_cell.angle_alpha   90.00
_cell.angle_beta   90.00
_cell.angle_gamma   90.00
#
_symmetry.space_group_name_H-M   'P 1'
#
loop_
_entity.id
_entity.type
_entity.pdbx_description
1 polymer ?
#
loop_
_entity_poly.entity_id
_entity_poly.type
_entity_poly.pdbx_seq_one_letter_code
_entity_poly.pdbx_strand_id
1 'polypeptide(L)'
;MRSPGPSTPLVALDAVAIDTETTGLDIRTARLIQFGAVRIHGGAVLHREHMNALVDPGVVIPAQASKIHGITAEHLVGAGDFLTLAPDMEAFLGGAILIGHTIAYDIAILRREYQLAGRKWTEPRTIDVRLLARLTAEAGPHDDIESICSAFGIEIKNRHSAIGDAVAAAEAFVALIPHLRARGIRTLAELETAARTRAEQDGRTAGGLVVPEVPPAADPTRTLIKVDSFPYRHRVRDVMSTPPVIAPGTTTLQEAMALLLQKRVSSVIVTSAQHGLGIITERDVLRATATGGTAALAAPIDDIATRPLLTVDEDAFVYRAIGRMDRLAIRHLAVIDRDGAVVGALTTRNLLRHRATTAMVLGDQIDSAPDVPALAKAWAQLPHMARMLLEEEVDARLVSSVISSEICAVARRAALMAERRLADAGRGGPPVDYALMVLGSAGRGESLLAADQDHAIVYAEGEPDGPADQWFAALGEEISNILDAVGIPFCKGGVMSKNAAWRMSRARWLETIDRWVRRQRPEDLLNVDIFFDAVGVHGSLSLAEGLLDHAYDEGRRTHSFIKLLSENARGARVPLTLFRNLKTDSDGRIDLKMHGLFPLVAGARVLAIKHGVRARATPGRLQALADLGLVGESKGADLIEAHRTILTAMLTQQLMDGEQGIRLSSRVAPGRLNERTRAALTRAVTAIETMTDLVSEGRF
;
A
#
# COMPACT_ATOMS: atom_id res chain seq x y z
N MET A 1 17.20 -8.84 -10.60
CA MET A 1 15.87 -8.36 -10.15
C MET A 1 14.89 -9.53 -10.08
N ARG A 2 14.01 -9.59 -9.08
CA ARG A 2 12.85 -10.51 -9.10
C ARG A 2 11.78 -9.94 -10.03
N SER A 3 11.09 -10.80 -10.78
CA SER A 3 9.99 -10.37 -11.65
C SER A 3 8.86 -9.76 -10.81
N PRO A 4 8.25 -8.63 -11.24
CA PRO A 4 7.18 -7.98 -10.49
C PRO A 4 5.92 -8.86 -10.38
N GLY A 5 5.29 -8.82 -9.22
CA GLY A 5 4.04 -9.54 -8.95
C GLY A 5 2.83 -8.92 -9.65
N PRO A 6 1.70 -9.63 -9.75
CA PRO A 6 0.50 -9.18 -10.46
C PRO A 6 -0.05 -7.84 -9.92
N SER A 7 0.00 -7.64 -8.61
CA SER A 7 -0.52 -6.44 -7.94
C SER A 7 0.46 -5.26 -7.93
N THR A 8 1.60 -5.34 -8.63
CA THR A 8 2.59 -4.25 -8.66
C THR A 8 1.98 -3.05 -9.39
N PRO A 9 1.90 -1.86 -8.75
CA PRO A 9 1.48 -0.63 -9.42
C PRO A 9 2.40 -0.31 -10.61
N LEU A 10 1.85 0.23 -11.69
CA LEU A 10 2.63 0.51 -12.91
C LEU A 10 3.83 1.43 -12.66
N VAL A 11 3.70 2.40 -11.75
CA VAL A 11 4.78 3.32 -11.35
C VAL A 11 5.93 2.62 -10.58
N ALA A 12 5.68 1.43 -10.02
CA ALA A 12 6.65 0.64 -9.27
C ALA A 12 7.29 -0.47 -10.11
N LEU A 13 7.00 -0.53 -11.42
CA LEU A 13 7.56 -1.56 -12.30
C LEU A 13 9.04 -1.30 -12.55
N ASP A 14 9.83 -2.33 -12.25
CA ASP A 14 11.21 -2.45 -12.71
C ASP A 14 11.16 -3.04 -14.14
N ALA A 15 11.46 -2.20 -15.13
CA ALA A 15 11.34 -2.54 -16.54
C ALA A 15 12.57 -2.09 -17.34
N VAL A 16 12.72 -2.65 -18.53
CA VAL A 16 13.75 -2.27 -19.50
C VAL A 16 13.06 -2.05 -20.84
N ALA A 17 13.14 -0.85 -21.39
CA ALA A 17 12.74 -0.65 -22.77
C ALA A 17 13.84 -1.13 -23.70
N ILE A 18 13.48 -1.81 -24.77
CA ILE A 18 14.39 -2.33 -25.79
C ILE A 18 13.91 -1.94 -27.18
N ASP A 19 14.85 -1.94 -28.12
CA ASP A 19 14.60 -1.87 -29.55
C ASP A 19 15.78 -2.53 -30.30
N THR A 20 15.54 -2.98 -31.54
CA THR A 20 16.52 -3.67 -32.37
C THR A 20 16.56 -3.11 -33.79
N GLU A 21 17.77 -2.82 -34.27
CA GLU A 21 18.00 -2.61 -35.71
C GLU A 21 18.47 -3.90 -36.35
N THR A 22 17.97 -4.20 -37.55
CA THR A 22 18.17 -5.50 -38.19
C THR A 22 18.47 -5.39 -39.67
N THR A 23 18.93 -6.49 -40.26
CA THR A 23 19.19 -6.56 -41.71
C THR A 23 17.92 -6.57 -42.57
N GLY A 24 16.72 -6.58 -41.99
CA GLY A 24 15.45 -6.56 -42.73
C GLY A 24 14.24 -7.00 -41.91
N LEU A 25 13.04 -6.95 -42.50
CA LEU A 25 11.78 -7.18 -41.76
C LEU A 25 11.32 -8.65 -41.66
N ASP A 26 11.89 -9.58 -42.43
CA ASP A 26 11.52 -11.00 -42.33
C ASP A 26 12.23 -11.67 -41.15
N ILE A 27 11.51 -11.88 -40.05
CA ILE A 27 12.01 -12.51 -38.81
C ILE A 27 12.69 -13.88 -39.02
N ARG A 28 12.45 -14.55 -40.15
CA ARG A 28 13.07 -15.86 -40.46
C ARG A 28 14.47 -15.73 -41.02
N THR A 29 14.85 -14.56 -41.54
CA THR A 29 16.13 -14.34 -42.23
C THR A 29 16.90 -13.14 -41.68
N ALA A 30 16.21 -12.16 -41.10
CA ALA A 30 16.79 -10.99 -40.48
C ALA A 30 17.79 -11.38 -39.38
N ARG A 31 18.85 -10.56 -39.28
CA ARG A 31 19.90 -10.64 -38.28
C ARG A 31 19.98 -9.35 -37.49
N LEU A 32 20.32 -9.44 -36.21
CA LEU A 32 20.52 -8.29 -35.33
C LEU A 32 21.76 -7.49 -35.75
N ILE A 33 21.63 -6.17 -35.88
CA ILE A 33 22.72 -5.22 -36.20
C ILE A 33 22.99 -4.28 -35.03
N GLN A 34 21.94 -3.86 -34.31
CA GLN A 34 22.08 -3.02 -33.12
C GLN A 34 21.08 -3.44 -32.08
N PHE A 35 21.52 -3.44 -30.82
CA PHE A 35 20.68 -3.63 -29.65
C PHE A 35 20.71 -2.37 -28.79
N GLY A 36 19.53 -1.79 -28.56
CA GLY A 36 19.34 -0.65 -27.68
C GLY A 36 18.49 -1.07 -26.49
N ALA A 37 18.89 -0.64 -25.29
CA ALA A 37 18.08 -0.86 -24.10
C ALA A 37 18.27 0.26 -23.07
N VAL A 38 17.23 0.64 -22.36
CA VAL A 38 17.30 1.62 -21.26
C VAL A 38 16.44 1.17 -20.08
N ARG A 39 16.96 1.35 -18.86
CA ARG A 39 16.22 0.98 -17.65
C ARG A 39 15.14 1.99 -17.33
N ILE A 40 14.02 1.46 -16.84
CA ILE A 40 12.93 2.22 -16.23
C ILE A 40 12.84 1.76 -14.79
N HIS A 41 12.95 2.71 -13.87
CA HIS A 41 12.83 2.46 -12.45
C HIS A 41 12.01 3.55 -11.80
N GLY A 42 11.03 3.13 -11.00
CA GLY A 42 10.19 4.04 -10.24
C GLY A 42 9.43 5.05 -11.09
N GLY A 43 8.92 4.63 -12.26
CA GLY A 43 8.20 5.50 -13.17
C GLY A 43 9.07 6.59 -13.80
N ALA A 44 10.39 6.41 -13.85
CA ALA A 44 11.33 7.31 -14.51
C ALA A 44 12.27 6.52 -15.42
N VAL A 45 12.66 7.14 -16.53
CA VAL A 45 13.67 6.61 -17.46
C VAL A 45 15.05 6.93 -16.91
N LEU A 46 15.87 5.91 -16.69
CA LEU A 46 17.24 6.06 -16.21
C LEU A 46 18.19 6.20 -17.41
N HIS A 47 18.25 7.39 -18.03
CA HIS A 47 19.03 7.62 -19.26
C HIS A 47 20.52 7.26 -19.14
N ARG A 48 21.09 7.22 -17.93
CA ARG A 48 22.49 6.82 -17.69
C ARG A 48 22.69 5.31 -17.59
N GLU A 49 21.62 4.55 -17.38
CA GLU A 49 21.62 3.10 -17.29
C GLU A 49 21.02 2.52 -18.57
N HIS A 50 21.86 2.48 -19.62
CA HIS A 50 21.48 2.00 -20.94
C HIS A 50 22.54 1.06 -21.52
N MET A 51 22.12 0.25 -22.50
CA MET A 51 22.99 -0.48 -23.42
C MET A 51 22.77 0.06 -24.83
N ASN A 52 23.88 0.22 -25.54
CA ASN A 52 23.87 0.54 -26.96
C ASN A 52 25.01 -0.27 -27.61
N ALA A 53 24.66 -1.35 -28.28
CA ALA A 53 25.64 -2.30 -28.82
C ALA A 53 25.41 -2.49 -30.32
N LEU A 54 26.47 -2.30 -31.11
CA LEU A 54 26.53 -2.80 -32.48
C LEU A 54 26.90 -4.27 -32.46
N VAL A 55 26.28 -5.04 -33.35
CA VAL A 55 26.42 -6.49 -33.46
C VAL A 55 26.80 -6.82 -34.89
N ASP A 56 27.86 -7.59 -35.09
CA ASP A 56 28.18 -8.15 -36.40
C ASP A 56 27.14 -9.24 -36.76
N PRO A 57 26.28 -9.02 -37.77
CA PRO A 57 25.27 -9.98 -38.15
C PRO A 57 25.86 -11.18 -38.91
N GLY A 58 27.15 -11.17 -39.28
CA GLY A 58 27.81 -12.22 -40.06
C GLY A 58 27.24 -12.38 -41.48
N VAL A 59 26.47 -11.41 -41.95
CA VAL A 59 25.87 -11.35 -43.29
C VAL A 59 25.97 -9.93 -43.86
N VAL A 60 25.87 -9.80 -45.18
CA VAL A 60 25.86 -8.48 -45.83
C VAL A 60 24.62 -7.70 -45.40
N ILE A 61 24.80 -6.48 -44.89
CA ILE A 61 23.69 -5.57 -44.59
C ILE A 61 23.09 -5.07 -45.90
N PRO A 62 21.78 -5.31 -46.16
CA PRO A 62 21.13 -4.79 -47.35
C PRO A 62 21.10 -3.25 -47.36
N ALA A 63 21.42 -2.65 -48.50
CA ALA A 63 21.45 -1.18 -48.65
C ALA A 63 20.11 -0.49 -48.32
N GLN A 64 18.98 -1.21 -48.45
CA GLN A 64 17.66 -0.68 -48.06
C GLN A 64 17.52 -0.56 -46.53
N ALA A 65 18.09 -1.49 -45.75
CA ALA A 65 18.09 -1.41 -44.29
C ALA A 65 19.00 -0.25 -43.83
N SER A 66 20.23 -0.17 -44.37
CA SER A 66 21.16 0.92 -44.07
C SER A 66 20.61 2.32 -44.38
N LYS A 67 19.68 2.47 -45.33
CA LYS A 67 19.02 3.76 -45.61
C LYS A 67 18.08 4.22 -44.49
N ILE A 68 17.58 3.29 -43.68
CA ILE A 68 16.65 3.57 -42.57
C ILE A 68 17.46 3.91 -41.33
N HIS A 69 18.31 2.99 -40.87
CA HIS A 69 19.01 3.10 -39.59
C HIS A 69 20.45 3.67 -39.70
N GLY A 70 20.96 3.89 -40.91
CA GLY A 70 22.28 4.50 -41.13
C GLY A 70 23.50 3.63 -40.82
N ILE A 71 23.31 2.36 -40.43
CA ILE A 71 24.41 1.45 -40.07
C ILE A 71 24.96 0.78 -41.33
N THR A 72 26.27 0.86 -41.50
CA THR A 72 27.04 0.30 -42.63
C THR A 72 28.04 -0.72 -42.12
N ALA A 73 28.65 -1.49 -43.03
CA ALA A 73 29.69 -2.44 -42.66
C ALA A 73 30.91 -1.76 -41.99
N GLU A 74 31.19 -0.50 -42.32
CA GLU A 74 32.29 0.27 -41.71
C GLU A 74 32.03 0.56 -40.23
N HIS A 75 30.78 0.81 -39.84
CA HIS A 75 30.41 1.01 -38.44
C HIS A 75 30.57 -0.27 -37.60
N LEU A 76 30.50 -1.45 -38.23
CA LEU A 76 30.63 -2.74 -37.55
C LEU A 76 32.07 -3.22 -37.40
N VAL A 77 33.07 -2.47 -37.89
CA VAL A 77 34.47 -2.85 -37.75
C VAL A 77 34.84 -2.92 -36.26
N GLY A 78 35.17 -4.13 -35.80
CA GLY A 78 35.49 -4.40 -34.39
C GLY A 78 34.28 -4.65 -33.49
N ALA A 79 33.05 -4.64 -34.03
CA ALA A 79 31.87 -5.09 -33.31
C ALA A 79 31.94 -6.61 -33.08
N GLY A 80 31.48 -7.06 -31.91
CA GLY A 80 31.34 -8.48 -31.62
C GLY A 80 30.07 -9.07 -32.23
N ASP A 81 29.97 -10.40 -32.27
CA ASP A 81 28.75 -11.09 -32.67
C ASP A 81 27.75 -11.22 -31.51
N PHE A 82 26.59 -11.83 -31.76
CA PHE A 82 25.58 -12.03 -30.72
C PHE A 82 26.08 -12.89 -29.54
N LEU A 83 26.98 -13.85 -29.76
CA LEU A 83 27.52 -14.69 -28.69
C LEU A 83 28.33 -13.86 -27.69
N THR A 84 29.02 -12.83 -28.16
CA THR A 84 29.72 -11.87 -27.31
C THR A 84 28.79 -10.89 -26.58
N LEU A 85 27.69 -10.46 -27.21
CA LEU A 85 26.70 -9.56 -26.60
C LEU A 85 25.84 -10.25 -25.52
N ALA A 86 25.45 -11.52 -25.75
CA ALA A 86 24.42 -12.18 -24.97
C ALA A 86 24.63 -12.19 -23.43
N PRO A 87 25.84 -12.45 -22.89
CA PRO A 87 26.06 -12.43 -21.44
C PRO A 87 25.77 -11.06 -20.80
N ASP A 88 26.24 -9.97 -21.42
CA ASP A 88 26.06 -8.62 -20.89
C ASP A 88 24.60 -8.17 -21.04
N MET A 89 23.97 -8.53 -22.16
CA MET A 89 22.54 -8.32 -22.38
C MET A 89 21.69 -9.06 -21.32
N GLU A 90 21.98 -10.32 -21.03
CA GLU A 90 21.28 -11.10 -20.01
C GLU A 90 21.42 -10.50 -18.61
N ALA A 91 22.63 -10.05 -18.27
CA ALA A 91 22.90 -9.38 -17.00
C ALA A 91 22.12 -8.05 -16.89
N PHE A 92 22.03 -7.31 -17.99
CA PHE A 92 21.30 -6.04 -18.03
C PHE A 92 19.79 -6.24 -17.97
N LEU A 93 19.21 -7.09 -18.83
CA LEU A 93 17.77 -7.36 -18.85
C LEU A 93 17.30 -8.04 -17.55
N GLY A 94 18.05 -9.03 -17.07
CA GLY A 94 17.73 -9.77 -15.87
C GLY A 94 16.30 -10.35 -15.88
N GLY A 95 15.55 -10.10 -14.82
CA GLY A 95 14.15 -10.50 -14.67
C GLY A 95 13.14 -9.37 -14.91
N ALA A 96 13.56 -8.28 -15.56
CA ALA A 96 12.73 -7.11 -15.82
C ALA A 96 11.62 -7.42 -16.84
N ILE A 97 10.55 -6.62 -16.81
CA ILE A 97 9.60 -6.59 -17.92
C ILE A 97 10.24 -5.84 -19.09
N LEU A 98 10.13 -6.39 -20.30
CA LEU A 98 10.61 -5.73 -21.50
C LEU A 98 9.52 -4.85 -22.10
N ILE A 99 9.88 -3.62 -22.43
CA ILE A 99 8.98 -2.62 -23.02
C ILE A 99 9.50 -2.27 -24.41
N GLY A 100 8.62 -2.04 -25.36
CA GLY A 100 9.02 -1.62 -26.70
C GLY A 100 7.81 -1.17 -27.50
N HIS A 101 8.06 -0.57 -28.65
CA HIS A 101 7.02 -0.24 -29.62
C HIS A 101 6.98 -1.35 -30.67
N THR A 102 5.84 -2.03 -30.83
CA THR A 102 5.75 -3.24 -31.68
C THR A 102 6.70 -4.37 -31.26
N ILE A 103 6.98 -4.44 -29.95
CA ILE A 103 8.02 -5.28 -29.32
C ILE A 103 8.05 -6.76 -29.73
N ALA A 104 6.94 -7.30 -30.24
CA ALA A 104 6.87 -8.66 -30.76
C ALA A 104 7.97 -8.96 -31.80
N TYR A 105 8.29 -7.96 -32.62
CA TYR A 105 9.34 -8.07 -33.64
C TYR A 105 10.71 -8.24 -32.99
N ASP A 106 11.09 -7.35 -32.06
CA ASP A 106 12.36 -7.41 -31.32
C ASP A 106 12.55 -8.74 -30.61
N ILE A 107 11.48 -9.22 -29.95
CA ILE A 107 11.49 -10.51 -29.26
C ILE A 107 11.68 -11.68 -30.24
N ALA A 108 11.08 -11.62 -31.43
CA ALA A 108 11.28 -12.65 -32.44
C ALA A 108 12.73 -12.68 -32.96
N ILE A 109 13.34 -11.50 -33.15
CA ILE A 109 14.74 -11.35 -33.55
C ILE A 109 15.66 -11.90 -32.45
N LEU A 110 15.47 -11.50 -31.20
CA LEU A 110 16.26 -12.02 -30.08
C LEU A 110 16.11 -13.53 -29.96
N ARG A 111 14.89 -14.07 -29.96
CA ARG A 111 14.65 -15.53 -29.92
C ARG A 111 15.43 -16.26 -31.01
N ARG A 112 15.46 -15.71 -32.22
CA ARG A 112 16.23 -16.27 -33.34
C ARG A 112 17.73 -16.23 -33.09
N GLU A 113 18.28 -15.10 -32.65
CA GLU A 113 19.71 -14.99 -32.36
C GLU A 113 20.13 -15.96 -31.24
N TYR A 114 19.30 -16.14 -30.20
CA TYR A 114 19.50 -17.17 -29.17
C TYR A 114 19.53 -18.58 -29.76
N GLN A 115 18.61 -18.91 -30.66
CA GLN A 115 18.58 -20.22 -31.34
C GLN A 115 19.82 -20.44 -32.19
N LEU A 116 20.24 -19.45 -32.98
CA LEU A 116 21.45 -19.52 -33.82
C LEU A 116 22.72 -19.67 -32.97
N ALA A 117 22.76 -19.01 -31.82
CA ALA A 117 23.84 -19.09 -30.85
C ALA A 117 23.84 -20.39 -30.02
N GLY A 118 22.85 -21.27 -30.18
CA GLY A 118 22.70 -22.47 -29.35
C GLY A 118 22.47 -22.17 -27.86
N ARG A 119 21.98 -20.96 -27.54
CA ARG A 119 21.71 -20.51 -26.17
C ARG A 119 20.25 -20.77 -25.81
N LYS A 120 19.99 -21.06 -24.53
CA LYS A 120 18.64 -21.26 -24.02
C LYS A 120 17.86 -19.95 -24.04
N TRP A 121 16.77 -19.89 -24.80
CA TRP A 121 15.81 -18.81 -24.76
C TRP A 121 14.78 -19.03 -23.65
N THR A 122 14.55 -18.00 -22.83
CA THR A 122 13.43 -17.95 -21.89
C THR A 122 12.56 -16.77 -22.28
N GLU A 123 11.29 -17.03 -22.57
CA GLU A 123 10.37 -15.98 -23.01
C GLU A 123 10.21 -14.91 -21.91
N PRO A 124 10.52 -13.63 -22.20
CA PRO A 124 10.33 -12.55 -21.24
C PRO A 124 8.88 -12.11 -21.18
N ARG A 125 8.49 -11.44 -20.10
CA ARG A 125 7.23 -10.68 -20.06
C ARG A 125 7.41 -9.39 -20.81
N THR A 126 6.45 -9.05 -21.67
CA THR A 126 6.55 -7.91 -22.58
C THR A 126 5.37 -6.96 -22.43
N ILE A 127 5.61 -5.68 -22.67
CA ILE A 127 4.61 -4.63 -22.77
C ILE A 127 4.85 -3.86 -24.09
N ASP A 128 3.84 -3.85 -24.96
CA ASP A 128 3.87 -3.07 -26.20
C ASP A 128 3.23 -1.69 -25.96
N VAL A 129 4.04 -0.63 -26.04
CA VAL A 129 3.61 0.76 -25.87
C VAL A 129 2.50 1.13 -26.86
N ARG A 130 2.50 0.54 -28.06
CA ARG A 130 1.47 0.73 -29.07
C ARG A 130 0.09 0.23 -28.59
N LEU A 131 0.06 -0.92 -27.91
CA LEU A 131 -1.17 -1.44 -27.33
C LEU A 131 -1.65 -0.56 -26.17
N LEU A 132 -0.72 -0.04 -25.36
CA LEU A 132 -1.05 0.84 -24.25
C LEU A 132 -1.65 2.16 -24.74
N ALA A 133 -1.06 2.76 -25.77
CA ALA A 133 -1.60 3.96 -26.40
C ALA A 133 -3.05 3.77 -26.83
N ARG A 134 -3.38 2.63 -27.46
CA ARG A 134 -4.76 2.27 -27.86
C ARG A 134 -5.73 2.07 -26.69
N LEU A 135 -5.23 1.74 -25.51
CA LEU A 135 -6.06 1.67 -24.30
C LEU A 135 -6.42 3.06 -23.78
N THR A 136 -5.74 4.11 -24.23
CA THR A 136 -5.98 5.50 -23.85
C THR A 136 -6.63 6.28 -25.00
N ALA A 137 -7.43 7.30 -24.70
CA ALA A 137 -8.07 8.12 -25.73
C ALA A 137 -7.16 9.26 -26.25
N GLU A 138 -6.05 9.54 -25.56
CA GLU A 138 -5.24 10.75 -25.79
C GLU A 138 -4.16 10.59 -26.85
N ALA A 139 -3.74 9.36 -27.17
CA ALA A 139 -2.74 9.12 -28.22
C ALA A 139 -3.26 9.35 -29.65
N GLY A 140 -4.56 9.63 -29.83
CA GLY A 140 -5.17 9.83 -31.14
C GLY A 140 -5.40 8.52 -31.93
N PRO A 141 -5.73 8.60 -33.23
CA PRO A 141 -6.05 7.43 -34.06
C PRO A 141 -4.80 6.69 -34.56
N HIS A 142 -3.63 7.32 -34.47
CA HIS A 142 -2.35 6.79 -34.92
C HIS A 142 -1.61 6.16 -33.74
N ASP A 143 -0.98 5.02 -33.99
CA ASP A 143 -0.29 4.25 -32.96
C ASP A 143 1.20 4.04 -33.26
N ASP A 144 1.75 4.79 -34.22
CA ASP A 144 3.20 4.91 -34.39
C ASP A 144 3.86 5.70 -33.23
N ILE A 145 5.15 5.45 -33.01
CA ILE A 145 5.86 5.99 -31.84
C ILE A 145 5.98 7.51 -31.90
N GLU A 146 6.08 8.09 -33.09
CA GLU A 146 6.14 9.52 -33.34
C GLU A 146 4.85 10.22 -32.90
N SER A 147 3.70 9.69 -33.33
CA SER A 147 2.38 10.20 -32.94
C SER A 147 2.15 10.11 -31.44
N ILE A 148 2.53 8.97 -30.83
CA ILE A 148 2.42 8.78 -29.38
C ILE A 148 3.30 9.79 -28.65
N CYS A 149 4.59 9.91 -29.00
CA CYS A 149 5.50 10.85 -28.36
C CYS A 149 5.02 12.29 -28.52
N SER A 150 4.57 12.67 -29.72
CA SER A 150 4.03 14.01 -29.99
C SER A 150 2.80 14.32 -29.14
N ALA A 151 1.91 13.35 -28.90
CA ALA A 151 0.71 13.55 -28.08
C ALA A 151 1.06 13.88 -26.61
N PHE A 152 2.20 13.41 -26.12
CA PHE A 152 2.68 13.65 -24.75
C PHE A 152 3.81 14.70 -24.67
N GLY A 153 4.12 15.40 -25.76
CA GLY A 153 5.18 16.42 -25.79
C GLY A 153 6.60 15.86 -25.61
N ILE A 154 6.82 14.60 -25.99
CA ILE A 154 8.11 13.91 -25.89
C ILE A 154 8.93 14.16 -27.16
N GLU A 155 10.17 14.62 -27.00
CA GLU A 155 11.12 14.83 -28.10
C GLU A 155 11.90 13.53 -28.40
N ILE A 156 11.71 12.97 -29.60
CA ILE A 156 12.47 11.78 -30.02
C ILE A 156 13.88 12.21 -30.48
N LYS A 157 14.91 11.72 -29.79
CA LYS A 157 16.32 11.94 -30.14
C LYS A 157 16.90 10.71 -30.82
N ASN A 158 17.64 10.92 -31.92
CA ASN A 158 18.29 9.86 -32.70
C ASN A 158 17.33 8.74 -33.17
N ARG A 159 16.19 9.13 -33.76
CA ARG A 159 15.23 8.21 -34.38
C ARG A 159 15.91 7.28 -35.39
N HIS A 160 15.48 6.02 -35.45
CA HIS A 160 16.09 4.95 -36.28
C HIS A 160 17.50 4.57 -35.80
N SER A 161 17.70 4.70 -34.49
CA SER A 161 18.77 4.00 -33.78
C SER A 161 18.13 3.23 -32.65
N ALA A 162 18.60 2.01 -32.40
CA ALA A 162 18.00 1.15 -31.39
C ALA A 162 17.93 1.83 -30.01
N ILE A 163 18.96 2.60 -29.63
CA ILE A 163 18.93 3.30 -28.34
C ILE A 163 17.95 4.49 -28.34
N GLY A 164 17.85 5.25 -29.43
CA GLY A 164 16.92 6.37 -29.54
C GLY A 164 15.46 5.90 -29.45
N ASP A 165 15.15 4.81 -30.13
CA ASP A 165 13.81 4.23 -30.19
C ASP A 165 13.43 3.53 -28.87
N ALA A 166 14.37 2.83 -28.22
CA ALA A 166 14.18 2.29 -26.88
C ALA A 166 13.90 3.41 -25.85
N VAL A 167 14.59 4.54 -25.92
CA VAL A 167 14.34 5.70 -25.05
C VAL A 167 12.96 6.31 -25.33
N ALA A 168 12.58 6.48 -26.59
CA ALA A 168 11.25 6.98 -26.95
C ALA A 168 10.14 6.07 -26.42
N ALA A 169 10.28 4.74 -26.56
CA ALA A 169 9.35 3.78 -25.99
C ALA A 169 9.28 3.85 -24.46
N ALA A 170 10.43 4.06 -23.79
CA ALA A 170 10.49 4.20 -22.33
C ALA A 170 9.75 5.46 -21.84
N GLU A 171 10.00 6.60 -22.47
CA GLU A 171 9.38 7.87 -22.12
C GLU A 171 7.87 7.84 -22.39
N ALA A 172 7.46 7.27 -23.54
CA ALA A 172 6.06 7.07 -23.87
C ALA A 172 5.35 6.15 -22.86
N PHE A 173 5.99 5.05 -22.44
CA PHE A 173 5.45 4.19 -21.39
C PHE A 173 5.22 4.95 -20.08
N VAL A 174 6.21 5.70 -19.62
CA VAL A 174 6.12 6.50 -18.38
C VAL A 174 4.99 7.55 -18.49
N ALA A 175 4.89 8.23 -19.63
CA ALA A 175 3.84 9.23 -19.88
C ALA A 175 2.44 8.63 -19.92
N LEU A 176 2.27 7.38 -20.36
CA LEU A 176 0.97 6.71 -20.43
C LEU A 176 0.45 6.24 -19.05
N ILE A 177 1.31 6.07 -18.04
CA ILE A 177 0.93 5.52 -16.72
C ILE A 177 -0.25 6.30 -16.07
N PRO A 178 -0.22 7.65 -15.96
CA PRO A 178 -1.33 8.41 -15.38
C PRO A 178 -2.66 8.22 -16.13
N HIS A 179 -2.62 8.10 -17.47
CA HIS A 179 -3.81 7.95 -18.30
C HIS A 179 -4.41 6.54 -18.20
N LEU A 180 -3.56 5.51 -18.13
CA LEU A 180 -3.99 4.14 -17.82
C LEU A 180 -4.66 4.08 -16.45
N ARG A 181 -4.06 4.74 -15.45
CA ARG A 181 -4.60 4.82 -14.09
C ARG A 181 -5.98 5.50 -14.06
N ALA A 182 -6.16 6.58 -14.82
CA ALA A 182 -7.45 7.27 -14.95
C ALA A 182 -8.55 6.36 -15.51
N ARG A 183 -8.20 5.39 -16.35
CA ARG A 183 -9.11 4.35 -16.87
C ARG A 183 -9.29 3.15 -15.96
N GLY A 184 -8.65 3.16 -14.80
CA GLY A 184 -8.72 2.09 -13.81
C GLY A 184 -7.73 0.94 -14.05
N ILE A 185 -6.77 1.10 -14.95
CA ILE A 185 -5.68 0.14 -15.17
C ILE A 185 -4.50 0.60 -14.32
N ARG A 186 -4.32 -0.01 -13.13
CA ARG A 186 -3.37 0.48 -12.11
C ARG A 186 -2.22 -0.48 -11.85
N THR A 187 -2.47 -1.76 -12.01
CA THR A 187 -1.52 -2.84 -11.72
C THR A 187 -1.11 -3.58 -12.99
N LEU A 188 -0.01 -4.33 -12.88
CA LEU A 188 0.48 -5.15 -13.97
C LEU A 188 -0.55 -6.18 -14.47
N ALA A 189 -1.26 -6.85 -13.56
CA ALA A 189 -2.29 -7.82 -13.96
C ALA A 189 -3.48 -7.16 -14.67
N GLU A 190 -3.93 -5.99 -14.20
CA GLU A 190 -4.98 -5.22 -14.87
C GLU A 190 -4.52 -4.78 -16.28
N LEU A 191 -3.25 -4.39 -16.45
CA LEU A 191 -2.67 -4.02 -17.73
C LEU A 191 -2.65 -5.20 -18.70
N GLU A 192 -2.16 -6.35 -18.24
CA GLU A 192 -2.08 -7.58 -19.05
C GLU A 192 -3.48 -8.06 -19.47
N THR A 193 -4.46 -8.00 -18.57
CA THR A 193 -5.85 -8.34 -18.88
C THR A 193 -6.46 -7.36 -19.88
N ALA A 194 -6.31 -6.05 -19.66
CA ALA A 194 -6.83 -5.04 -20.59
C ALA A 194 -6.21 -5.16 -21.99
N ALA A 195 -4.90 -5.39 -22.08
CA ALA A 195 -4.20 -5.56 -23.34
C ALA A 195 -4.65 -6.85 -24.07
N ARG A 196 -4.85 -7.95 -23.35
CA ARG A 196 -5.37 -9.21 -23.92
C ARG A 196 -6.78 -9.05 -24.50
N THR A 197 -7.70 -8.48 -23.71
CA THR A 197 -9.07 -8.21 -24.17
C THR A 197 -9.09 -7.31 -25.40
N ARG A 198 -8.22 -6.30 -25.46
CA ARG A 198 -8.11 -5.42 -26.64
C ARG A 198 -7.58 -6.16 -27.87
N ALA A 199 -6.55 -7.00 -27.70
CA ALA A 199 -6.00 -7.80 -28.80
C ALA A 199 -7.05 -8.76 -29.40
N GLU A 200 -7.86 -9.40 -28.55
CA GLU A 200 -8.96 -10.28 -28.97
C GLU A 200 -10.02 -9.51 -29.78
N GLN A 201 -10.39 -8.30 -29.36
CA GLN A 201 -11.34 -7.44 -30.07
C GLN A 201 -10.83 -7.00 -31.45
N ASP A 202 -9.51 -6.79 -31.59
CA ASP A 202 -8.87 -6.37 -32.84
C ASP A 202 -8.74 -7.54 -33.85
N GLY A 203 -9.23 -8.74 -33.53
CA GLY A 203 -9.19 -9.92 -34.42
C GLY A 203 -7.78 -10.44 -34.71
N ARG A 204 -6.80 -10.00 -33.92
CA ARG A 204 -5.40 -10.44 -33.98
C ARG A 204 -5.24 -11.53 -32.91
N THR A 205 -4.66 -12.68 -33.26
CA THR A 205 -3.98 -13.50 -32.23
C THR A 205 -3.05 -12.54 -31.48
N ALA A 206 -2.96 -12.66 -30.15
CA ALA A 206 -2.16 -11.78 -29.29
C ALA A 206 -0.64 -11.86 -29.57
N GLY A 207 -0.20 -11.65 -30.80
CA GLY A 207 1.17 -11.65 -31.29
C GLY A 207 1.92 -10.38 -30.90
N GLY A 208 1.87 -10.06 -29.61
CA GLY A 208 2.56 -8.92 -28.98
C GLY A 208 2.61 -9.02 -27.45
N LEU A 209 1.78 -9.89 -26.86
CA LEU A 209 1.89 -10.33 -25.48
C LEU A 209 2.03 -11.85 -25.50
N VAL A 210 3.27 -12.33 -25.57
CA VAL A 210 3.54 -13.68 -25.06
C VAL A 210 3.62 -13.53 -23.55
N VAL A 211 2.45 -13.53 -22.90
CA VAL A 211 2.41 -13.88 -21.48
C VAL A 211 2.75 -15.36 -21.48
N PRO A 212 3.92 -15.81 -20.98
CA PRO A 212 4.10 -17.23 -20.75
C PRO A 212 2.87 -17.71 -19.98
N GLU A 213 2.25 -18.82 -20.42
CA GLU A 213 1.22 -19.48 -19.61
C GLU A 213 1.71 -19.44 -18.17
N VAL A 214 0.95 -18.78 -17.29
CA VAL A 214 1.21 -18.87 -15.87
C VAL A 214 1.20 -20.38 -15.63
N PRO A 215 2.33 -20.99 -15.24
CA PRO A 215 2.32 -22.42 -14.95
C PRO A 215 1.16 -22.64 -13.98
N PRO A 216 0.33 -23.69 -14.15
CA PRO A 216 -0.62 -24.05 -13.10
C PRO A 216 0.16 -23.99 -11.79
N ALA A 217 -0.34 -23.18 -10.85
CA ALA A 217 0.36 -22.67 -9.68
C ALA A 217 1.62 -23.48 -9.37
N ALA A 218 2.79 -22.87 -9.55
CA ALA A 218 4.09 -23.51 -9.28
C ALA A 218 3.94 -24.45 -8.09
N ASP A 219 4.27 -25.73 -8.33
CA ASP A 219 4.22 -26.83 -7.37
C ASP A 219 4.18 -26.32 -5.91
N PRO A 220 3.10 -26.55 -5.15
CA PRO A 220 2.95 -26.02 -3.79
C PRO A 220 4.07 -26.50 -2.83
N THR A 221 4.94 -27.39 -3.29
CA THR A 221 6.17 -27.80 -2.60
C THR A 221 7.39 -26.92 -2.88
N ARG A 222 7.27 -25.79 -3.60
CA ARG A 222 8.34 -24.78 -3.78
C ARG A 222 8.60 -24.05 -2.45
N THR A 223 9.17 -24.79 -1.51
CA THR A 223 9.56 -24.44 -0.15
C THR A 223 8.74 -23.27 0.39
N LEU A 224 7.49 -23.55 0.77
CA LEU A 224 6.72 -22.66 1.63
C LEU A 224 7.62 -22.33 2.82
N ILE A 225 8.25 -21.15 2.79
CA ILE A 225 8.84 -20.56 3.97
C ILE A 225 7.62 -20.37 4.87
N LYS A 226 7.46 -21.27 5.83
CA LYS A 226 6.36 -21.22 6.79
C LYS A 226 6.44 -19.86 7.45
N VAL A 227 5.53 -18.96 7.09
CA VAL A 227 5.53 -17.60 7.59
C VAL A 227 5.18 -17.70 9.07
N ASP A 228 6.06 -17.22 9.94
CA ASP A 228 5.66 -17.06 11.33
C ASP A 228 4.54 -16.02 11.40
N SER A 229 3.33 -16.46 11.74
CA SER A 229 2.16 -15.59 11.86
C SER A 229 2.16 -14.83 13.19
N PHE A 230 2.98 -15.21 14.18
CA PHE A 230 3.03 -14.56 15.48
C PHE A 230 3.24 -13.04 15.39
N PRO A 231 4.21 -12.51 14.61
CA PRO A 231 4.45 -11.08 14.50
C PRO A 231 3.26 -10.26 13.94
N TYR A 232 2.35 -10.91 13.22
CA TYR A 232 1.14 -10.29 12.65
C TYR A 232 -0.08 -10.44 13.56
N ARG A 233 -0.01 -11.32 14.57
CA ARG A 233 -1.09 -11.59 15.53
C ARG A 233 -0.98 -10.79 16.81
N HIS A 234 0.23 -10.37 17.16
CA HIS A 234 0.51 -9.69 18.41
C HIS A 234 0.89 -8.23 18.20
N ARG A 235 0.47 -7.39 19.15
CA ARG A 235 0.88 -5.99 19.26
C ARG A 235 2.14 -5.87 20.11
N VAL A 236 2.84 -4.75 19.98
CA VAL A 236 4.06 -4.48 20.76
C VAL A 236 3.78 -4.52 22.26
N ARG A 237 2.63 -3.99 22.71
CA ARG A 237 2.23 -4.06 24.13
C ARG A 237 2.13 -5.48 24.69
N ASP A 238 1.86 -6.48 23.85
CA ASP A 238 1.70 -7.87 24.28
C ASP A 238 3.03 -8.55 24.62
N VAL A 239 4.16 -7.98 24.15
CA VAL A 239 5.50 -8.58 24.24
C VAL A 239 6.56 -7.67 24.85
N MET A 240 6.27 -6.37 25.00
CA MET A 240 7.21 -5.41 25.57
C MET A 240 7.53 -5.69 27.03
N SER A 241 8.66 -5.13 27.49
CA SER A 241 8.97 -5.07 28.92
C SER A 241 8.37 -3.78 29.48
N THR A 242 7.54 -3.90 30.52
CA THR A 242 6.90 -2.77 31.20
C THR A 242 6.91 -2.99 32.73
N PRO A 243 7.11 -1.93 33.56
CA PRO A 243 7.41 -0.55 33.17
C PRO A 243 8.84 -0.36 32.61
N PRO A 244 9.10 0.70 31.83
CA PRO A 244 10.44 0.97 31.29
C PRO A 244 11.42 1.35 32.41
N VAL A 245 12.69 0.99 32.23
CA VAL A 245 13.77 1.45 33.13
C VAL A 245 14.25 2.80 32.64
N ILE A 246 13.98 3.86 33.41
CA ILE A 246 14.30 5.25 33.09
C ILE A 246 15.26 5.80 34.15
N ALA A 247 16.25 6.59 33.72
CA ALA A 247 17.16 7.32 34.61
C ALA A 247 17.40 8.77 34.12
N PRO A 248 17.63 9.73 35.03
CA PRO A 248 18.08 11.08 34.65
C PRO A 248 19.45 11.06 33.97
N GLY A 249 19.70 11.97 33.02
CA GLY A 249 21.00 12.10 32.33
C GLY A 249 22.19 12.36 33.27
N THR A 250 21.93 12.92 34.45
CA THR A 250 22.93 13.15 35.50
C THR A 250 23.39 11.89 36.22
N THR A 251 22.70 10.76 36.03
CA THR A 251 23.08 9.45 36.60
C THR A 251 24.45 9.05 36.05
N THR A 252 25.32 8.50 36.89
CA THR A 252 26.65 8.05 36.44
C THR A 252 26.56 6.75 35.63
N LEU A 253 27.55 6.49 34.76
CA LEU A 253 27.63 5.22 34.02
C LEU A 253 27.67 4.01 34.97
N GLN A 254 28.34 4.12 36.11
CA GLN A 254 28.39 3.06 37.13
C GLN A 254 27.00 2.74 37.71
N GLU A 255 26.22 3.76 38.06
CA GLU A 255 24.85 3.58 38.55
C GLU A 255 23.94 3.00 37.47
N ALA A 256 24.09 3.44 36.22
CA ALA A 256 23.35 2.86 35.10
C ALA A 256 23.70 1.38 34.87
N MET A 257 24.97 0.99 35.00
CA MET A 257 25.38 -0.42 34.98
C MET A 257 24.74 -1.23 36.11
N ALA A 258 24.69 -0.67 37.32
CA ALA A 258 24.02 -1.29 38.45
C ALA A 258 22.51 -1.47 38.18
N LEU A 259 21.86 -0.48 37.57
CA LEU A 259 20.45 -0.57 37.15
C LEU A 259 20.22 -1.68 36.12
N LEU A 260 21.07 -1.77 35.07
CA LEU A 260 20.99 -2.83 34.06
C LEU A 260 21.03 -4.22 34.72
N LEU A 261 21.99 -4.45 35.61
CA LEU A 261 22.18 -5.71 36.32
C LEU A 261 21.03 -6.02 37.29
N GLN A 262 20.66 -5.06 38.14
CA GLN A 262 19.62 -5.24 39.16
C GLN A 262 18.25 -5.51 38.53
N LYS A 263 17.91 -4.76 37.48
CA LYS A 263 16.64 -4.90 36.78
C LYS A 263 16.65 -6.02 35.73
N ARG A 264 17.81 -6.62 35.47
CA ARG A 264 18.02 -7.69 34.45
C ARG A 264 17.57 -7.25 33.05
N VAL A 265 17.84 -6.00 32.71
CA VAL A 265 17.54 -5.39 31.40
C VAL A 265 18.84 -5.05 30.68
N SER A 266 18.79 -4.92 29.36
CA SER A 266 19.95 -4.61 28.51
C SER A 266 19.99 -3.17 28.00
N SER A 267 19.06 -2.33 28.46
CA SER A 267 19.02 -0.89 28.16
C SER A 267 18.35 -0.07 29.27
N VAL A 268 18.74 1.19 29.39
CA VAL A 268 18.11 2.23 30.23
C VAL A 268 17.74 3.42 29.34
N ILE A 269 16.53 3.92 29.48
CA ILE A 269 16.09 5.15 28.81
C ILE A 269 16.58 6.36 29.62
N VAL A 270 17.16 7.33 28.93
CA VAL A 270 17.78 8.50 29.53
C VAL A 270 16.88 9.71 29.31
N THR A 271 16.62 10.44 30.39
CA THR A 271 15.87 11.71 30.36
C THR A 271 16.83 12.88 30.57
N SER A 272 16.84 13.83 29.62
CA SER A 272 17.70 15.02 29.70
C SER A 272 16.88 16.28 29.44
N ALA A 273 17.07 17.29 30.31
CA ALA A 273 16.47 18.61 30.11
C ALA A 273 17.07 19.34 28.90
N GLN A 274 18.34 19.06 28.56
CA GLN A 274 19.04 19.71 27.44
C GLN A 274 18.91 18.92 26.13
N HIS A 275 19.04 17.60 26.20
CA HIS A 275 19.18 16.75 25.01
C HIS A 275 17.95 15.87 24.72
N GLY A 276 16.88 16.01 25.51
CA GLY A 276 15.68 15.18 25.38
C GLY A 276 15.92 13.71 25.74
N LEU A 277 15.09 12.83 25.17
CA LEU A 277 15.15 11.39 25.44
C LEU A 277 16.30 10.71 24.67
N GLY A 278 17.00 9.80 25.36
CA GLY A 278 18.06 8.96 24.79
C GLY A 278 18.02 7.54 25.34
N ILE A 279 18.99 6.72 24.95
CA ILE A 279 19.13 5.34 25.44
C ILE A 279 20.59 4.99 25.71
N ILE A 280 20.83 4.28 26.80
CA ILE A 280 22.09 3.59 27.09
C ILE A 280 21.83 2.09 26.96
N THR A 281 22.63 1.43 26.13
CA THR A 281 22.64 -0.03 25.99
C THR A 281 23.92 -0.63 26.55
N GLU A 282 23.94 -1.96 26.76
CA GLU A 282 25.18 -2.68 27.10
C GLU A 282 26.33 -2.40 26.11
N ARG A 283 26.02 -2.19 24.82
CA ARG A 283 27.01 -1.82 23.79
C ARG A 283 27.62 -0.44 24.05
N ASP A 284 26.82 0.51 24.52
CA ASP A 284 27.29 1.86 24.82
C ASP A 284 28.18 1.87 26.06
N VAL A 285 27.82 1.08 27.08
CA VAL A 285 28.67 0.85 28.26
C VAL A 285 30.03 0.28 27.86
N LEU A 286 30.04 -0.76 27.02
CA LEU A 286 31.29 -1.38 26.54
C LEU A 286 32.14 -0.38 25.75
N ARG A 287 31.52 0.43 24.89
CA ARG A 287 32.21 1.46 24.10
C ARG A 287 32.82 2.55 24.98
N ALA A 288 32.06 3.05 25.95
CA ALA A 288 32.48 4.11 26.86
C ALA A 288 33.63 3.65 27.77
N THR A 289 33.53 2.44 28.31
CA THR A 289 34.61 1.86 29.15
C THR A 289 35.86 1.52 28.34
N ALA A 290 35.74 1.09 27.08
CA ALA A 290 36.88 0.83 26.21
C ALA A 290 37.65 2.11 25.82
N THR A 291 36.96 3.25 25.71
CA THR A 291 37.56 4.53 25.28
C THR A 291 38.04 5.37 26.47
N GLY A 292 37.26 5.45 27.54
CA GLY A 292 37.53 6.30 28.71
C GLY A 292 38.09 5.56 29.94
N GLY A 293 38.29 4.25 29.87
CA GLY A 293 38.79 3.45 31.00
C GLY A 293 37.90 3.56 32.24
N THR A 294 38.50 3.57 33.43
CA THR A 294 37.77 3.71 34.69
C THR A 294 37.15 5.09 34.90
N ALA A 295 37.69 6.13 34.26
CA ALA A 295 37.14 7.49 34.36
C ALA A 295 35.73 7.58 33.76
N ALA A 296 35.42 6.76 32.75
CA ALA A 296 34.09 6.69 32.14
C ALA A 296 32.99 6.27 33.13
N LEU A 297 33.32 5.54 34.20
CA LEU A 297 32.35 5.07 35.19
C LEU A 297 31.70 6.23 35.97
N ALA A 298 32.43 7.33 36.16
CA ALA A 298 31.95 8.52 36.84
C ALA A 298 31.28 9.52 35.89
N ALA A 299 31.36 9.31 34.56
CA ALA A 299 30.76 10.21 33.59
C ALA A 299 29.21 10.13 33.65
N PRO A 300 28.50 11.25 33.49
CA PRO A 300 27.06 11.26 33.33
C PRO A 300 26.65 10.45 32.11
N ILE A 301 25.57 9.68 32.22
CA ILE A 301 25.03 8.93 31.08
C ILE A 301 24.51 9.84 29.97
N ASP A 302 24.29 11.13 30.24
CA ASP A 302 23.90 12.10 29.22
C ASP A 302 24.93 12.23 28.09
N ASP A 303 26.22 12.17 28.44
CA ASP A 303 27.35 12.31 27.53
C ASP A 303 27.57 11.06 26.66
N ILE A 304 26.99 9.93 27.07
CA ILE A 304 27.22 8.61 26.46
C ILE A 304 25.97 8.13 25.70
N ALA A 305 24.78 8.56 26.11
CA ALA A 305 23.52 8.04 25.59
C ALA A 305 23.37 8.25 24.07
N THR A 306 22.92 7.20 23.39
CA THR A 306 22.60 7.23 21.97
C THR A 306 21.31 8.01 21.74
N ARG A 307 21.32 8.88 20.72
CA ARG A 307 20.20 9.75 20.32
C ARG A 307 20.07 9.82 18.80
N PRO A 308 18.87 10.13 18.26
CA PRO A 308 17.60 10.28 18.97
C PRO A 308 17.08 8.94 19.52
N LEU A 309 16.22 8.97 20.54
CA LEU A 309 15.54 7.77 21.03
C LEU A 309 14.63 7.21 19.93
N LEU A 310 14.92 5.98 19.49
CA LEU A 310 14.12 5.29 18.48
C LEU A 310 12.94 4.58 19.14
N THR A 311 11.74 4.88 18.67
CA THR A 311 10.47 4.44 19.29
C THR A 311 9.63 3.55 18.37
N VAL A 312 8.69 2.82 18.97
CA VAL A 312 7.57 2.16 18.29
C VAL A 312 6.30 2.36 19.11
N ASP A 313 5.18 2.52 18.43
CA ASP A 313 3.87 2.66 19.07
C ASP A 313 3.43 1.33 19.74
N GLU A 314 2.82 1.40 20.93
CA GLU A 314 2.39 0.22 21.69
C GLU A 314 1.30 -0.61 20.99
N ASP A 315 0.45 0.06 20.20
CA ASP A 315 -0.58 -0.52 19.37
C ASP A 315 -0.02 -0.99 18.01
N ALA A 316 1.27 -0.79 17.70
CA ALA A 316 1.86 -1.34 16.48
C ALA A 316 1.91 -2.87 16.51
N PHE A 317 1.81 -3.52 15.36
CA PHE A 317 2.09 -4.95 15.25
C PHE A 317 3.58 -5.26 15.42
N VAL A 318 3.87 -6.43 15.99
CA VAL A 318 5.24 -6.89 16.27
C VAL A 318 6.12 -6.95 15.01
N TYR A 319 5.58 -7.30 13.83
CA TYR A 319 6.37 -7.33 12.59
C TYR A 319 6.97 -5.96 12.22
N ARG A 320 6.29 -4.85 12.55
CA ARG A 320 6.82 -3.50 12.27
C ARG A 320 8.05 -3.20 13.12
N ALA A 321 8.01 -3.57 14.39
CA ALA A 321 9.15 -3.43 15.28
C ALA A 321 10.34 -4.28 14.81
N ILE A 322 10.10 -5.52 14.38
CA ILE A 322 11.15 -6.40 13.83
C ILE A 322 11.80 -5.77 12.61
N GLY A 323 11.00 -5.34 11.63
CA GLY A 323 11.50 -4.71 10.40
C GLY A 323 12.34 -3.47 10.69
N ARG A 324 11.88 -2.62 11.62
CA ARG A 324 12.61 -1.42 12.04
C ARG A 324 13.92 -1.73 12.76
N MET A 325 13.93 -2.73 13.65
CA MET A 325 15.15 -3.17 14.33
C MET A 325 16.20 -3.70 13.34
N ASP A 326 15.77 -4.51 12.36
CA ASP A 326 16.64 -5.11 11.34
C ASP A 326 17.26 -4.04 10.43
N ARG A 327 16.43 -3.17 9.83
CA ARG A 327 16.92 -2.09 8.93
C ARG A 327 17.89 -1.13 9.63
N LEU A 328 17.60 -0.76 10.87
CA LEU A 328 18.45 0.17 11.63
C LEU A 328 19.64 -0.54 12.32
N ALA A 329 19.74 -1.88 12.20
CA ALA A 329 20.74 -2.71 12.87
C ALA A 329 20.82 -2.49 14.40
N ILE A 330 19.66 -2.26 15.02
CA ILE A 330 19.50 -2.02 16.46
C ILE A 330 18.78 -3.20 17.13
N ARG A 331 18.87 -3.28 18.46
CA ARG A 331 18.25 -4.36 19.25
C ARG A 331 17.21 -3.89 20.26
N HIS A 332 16.97 -2.58 20.30
CA HIS A 332 16.17 -1.92 21.32
C HIS A 332 15.32 -0.83 20.67
N LEU A 333 14.04 -0.79 21.03
CA LEU A 333 13.11 0.29 20.72
C LEU A 333 12.42 0.68 22.02
N ALA A 334 12.29 1.99 22.27
CA ALA A 334 11.35 2.46 23.29
C ALA A 334 9.92 2.28 22.78
N VAL A 335 9.01 1.88 23.67
CA VAL A 335 7.59 1.77 23.34
C VAL A 335 6.88 3.01 23.84
N ILE A 336 6.17 3.68 22.94
CA ILE A 336 5.39 4.87 23.27
C ILE A 336 3.89 4.58 23.19
N ASP A 337 3.12 5.23 24.06
CA ASP A 337 1.68 5.31 23.91
C ASP A 337 1.29 6.40 22.89
N ARG A 338 -0.02 6.61 22.75
CA ARG A 338 -0.60 7.59 21.82
C ARG A 338 -0.27 9.04 22.18
N ASP A 339 -0.02 9.33 23.45
CA ASP A 339 0.39 10.64 23.96
C ASP A 339 1.89 10.90 23.75
N GLY A 340 2.63 9.90 23.24
CA GLY A 340 4.07 9.95 23.03
C GLY A 340 4.88 9.70 24.30
N ALA A 341 4.24 9.31 25.40
CA ALA A 341 4.93 8.94 26.63
C ALA A 341 5.53 7.54 26.51
N VAL A 342 6.72 7.36 27.08
CA VAL A 342 7.40 6.05 27.05
C VAL A 342 6.78 5.12 28.08
N VAL A 343 6.08 4.08 27.63
CA VAL A 343 5.34 3.10 28.45
C VAL A 343 6.02 1.72 28.54
N GLY A 344 7.08 1.50 27.76
CA GLY A 344 7.83 0.25 27.80
C GLY A 344 9.11 0.26 26.96
N ALA A 345 9.76 -0.90 26.91
CA ALA A 345 10.91 -1.15 26.04
C ALA A 345 10.78 -2.50 25.36
N LEU A 346 11.08 -2.54 24.06
CA LEU A 346 11.08 -3.74 23.25
C LEU A 346 12.52 -4.10 22.88
N THR A 347 12.90 -5.37 23.07
CA THR A 347 14.22 -5.90 22.75
C THR A 347 14.15 -7.10 21.82
N THR A 348 15.24 -7.40 21.10
CA THR A 348 15.33 -8.66 20.31
C THR A 348 15.05 -9.90 21.18
N ARG A 349 15.38 -9.87 22.48
CA ARG A 349 15.08 -10.97 23.42
C ARG A 349 13.58 -11.15 23.65
N ASN A 350 12.81 -10.06 23.69
CA ASN A 350 11.35 -10.14 23.76
C ASN A 350 10.80 -10.87 22.53
N LEU A 351 11.37 -10.61 21.35
CA LEU A 351 10.94 -11.17 20.06
C LEU A 351 11.35 -12.64 19.89
N LEU A 352 12.58 -13.01 20.29
CA LEU A 352 13.10 -14.39 20.19
C LEU A 352 12.35 -15.39 21.07
N ARG A 353 11.79 -14.95 22.21
CA ARG A 353 10.94 -15.80 23.06
C ARG A 353 9.70 -16.32 22.33
N HIS A 354 9.32 -15.70 21.21
CA HIS A 354 8.09 -16.00 20.48
C HIS A 354 8.33 -16.51 19.04
N ARG A 355 9.53 -17.00 18.72
CA ARG A 355 9.90 -17.61 17.40
C ARG A 355 9.79 -16.69 16.17
N ALA A 356 9.81 -15.38 16.37
CA ALA A 356 9.79 -14.38 15.30
C ALA A 356 11.09 -14.38 14.47
N THR A 357 11.20 -15.27 13.49
CA THR A 357 12.30 -15.26 12.50
C THR A 357 11.79 -14.95 11.09
N THR A 358 12.40 -13.93 10.49
CA THR A 358 12.16 -13.33 9.16
C THR A 358 10.70 -12.92 8.91
N ALA A 359 10.27 -11.87 9.63
CA ALA A 359 9.04 -11.16 9.31
C ALA A 359 9.20 -10.39 7.98
N MET A 360 8.15 -10.29 7.17
CA MET A 360 8.20 -9.50 5.94
C MET A 360 8.40 -8.03 6.30
N VAL A 361 9.36 -7.38 5.64
CA VAL A 361 9.83 -5.99 5.88
C VAL A 361 8.81 -4.93 5.41
N LEU A 362 7.53 -5.28 5.24
CA LEU A 362 6.52 -4.40 4.62
C LEU A 362 6.34 -3.09 5.39
N GLY A 363 6.00 -3.17 6.68
CA GLY A 363 5.67 -1.98 7.47
C GLY A 363 6.85 -1.01 7.60
N ASP A 364 8.07 -1.52 7.75
CA ASP A 364 9.27 -0.68 7.83
C ASP A 364 9.69 -0.12 6.46
N GLN A 365 9.50 -0.87 5.37
CA GLN A 365 9.68 -0.33 4.01
C GLN A 365 8.70 0.82 3.73
N ILE A 366 7.45 0.73 4.19
CA ILE A 366 6.47 1.83 4.12
C ILE A 366 6.96 3.03 4.94
N ASP A 367 7.36 2.82 6.21
CA ASP A 367 7.79 3.91 7.10
C ASP A 367 9.03 4.65 6.59
N SER A 368 9.91 3.95 5.89
CA SER A 368 11.20 4.47 5.42
C SER A 368 11.28 4.79 3.93
N ALA A 369 10.20 4.53 3.16
CA ALA A 369 10.18 4.71 1.70
C ALA A 369 10.64 6.12 1.30
N PRO A 370 11.75 6.31 0.56
CA PRO A 370 12.29 7.65 0.27
C PRO A 370 11.41 8.47 -0.69
N ASP A 371 10.66 7.79 -1.55
CA ASP A 371 9.86 8.38 -2.63
C ASP A 371 8.58 7.55 -2.91
N VAL A 372 7.73 8.09 -3.77
CA VAL A 372 6.44 7.47 -4.15
C VAL A 372 6.63 6.08 -4.77
N PRO A 373 7.60 5.86 -5.69
CA PRO A 373 7.78 4.53 -6.26
C PRO A 373 8.25 3.49 -5.24
N ALA A 374 9.16 3.83 -4.32
CA ALA A 374 9.54 2.93 -3.24
C ALA A 374 8.35 2.58 -2.33
N LEU A 375 7.50 3.58 -2.04
CA LEU A 375 6.27 3.38 -1.27
C LEU A 375 5.27 2.47 -2.01
N ALA A 376 5.11 2.66 -3.31
CA ALA A 376 4.29 1.82 -4.19
C ALA A 376 4.80 0.37 -4.26
N LYS A 377 6.13 0.19 -4.32
CA LYS A 377 6.77 -1.13 -4.31
C LYS A 377 6.62 -1.84 -2.97
N ALA A 378 6.66 -1.11 -1.86
CA ALA A 378 6.33 -1.66 -0.54
C ALA A 378 4.85 -2.10 -0.52
N TRP A 379 3.94 -1.18 -0.87
CA TRP A 379 2.49 -1.44 -0.94
C TRP A 379 2.11 -2.67 -1.80
N ALA A 380 2.82 -2.88 -2.92
CA ALA A 380 2.61 -4.04 -3.81
C ALA A 380 2.74 -5.41 -3.13
N GLN A 381 3.41 -5.49 -1.98
CA GLN A 381 3.59 -6.73 -1.22
C GLN A 381 2.37 -7.08 -0.34
N LEU A 382 1.47 -6.12 -0.11
CA LEU A 382 0.32 -6.29 0.78
C LEU A 382 -0.61 -7.44 0.37
N PRO A 383 -1.00 -7.62 -0.91
CA PRO A 383 -1.88 -8.72 -1.29
C PRO A 383 -1.21 -10.09 -1.07
N HIS A 384 0.08 -10.20 -1.34
CA HIS A 384 0.82 -11.43 -1.08
C HIS A 384 0.86 -11.76 0.42
N MET A 385 1.16 -10.77 1.27
CA MET A 385 1.11 -10.94 2.72
C MET A 385 -0.28 -11.36 3.20
N ALA A 386 -1.35 -10.70 2.73
CA ALA A 386 -2.72 -11.04 3.09
C ALA A 386 -3.08 -12.49 2.69
N ARG A 387 -2.63 -12.94 1.50
CA ARG A 387 -2.79 -14.34 1.06
C ARG A 387 -2.06 -15.31 1.98
N MET A 388 -0.78 -15.07 2.27
CA MET A 388 -0.01 -15.94 3.18
C MET A 388 -0.65 -16.06 4.56
N LEU A 389 -1.17 -14.96 5.11
CA LEU A 389 -1.86 -14.97 6.41
C LEU A 389 -3.16 -15.79 6.36
N LEU A 390 -3.95 -15.68 5.30
CA LEU A 390 -5.16 -16.49 5.13
C LEU A 390 -4.85 -17.98 4.92
N GLU A 391 -3.79 -18.31 4.18
CA GLU A 391 -3.33 -19.69 3.98
C GLU A 391 -2.88 -20.34 5.30
N GLU A 392 -2.31 -19.57 6.22
CA GLU A 392 -1.98 -19.98 7.61
C GLU A 392 -3.19 -19.88 8.57
N GLU A 393 -4.41 -19.79 8.03
CA GLU A 393 -5.68 -19.73 8.77
C GLU A 393 -5.74 -18.59 9.81
N VAL A 394 -5.00 -17.50 9.58
CA VAL A 394 -5.11 -16.29 10.42
C VAL A 394 -6.49 -15.68 10.21
N ASP A 395 -7.13 -15.31 11.33
CA ASP A 395 -8.46 -14.71 11.33
C ASP A 395 -8.54 -13.49 10.38
N ALA A 396 -9.50 -13.48 9.45
CA ALA A 396 -9.64 -12.41 8.47
C ALA A 396 -9.85 -11.01 9.10
N ARG A 397 -10.39 -10.93 10.33
CA ARG A 397 -10.50 -9.67 11.07
C ARG A 397 -9.11 -9.14 11.42
N LEU A 398 -8.23 -10.01 11.86
CA LEU A 398 -6.84 -9.66 12.13
C LEU A 398 -6.13 -9.26 10.84
N VAL A 399 -6.29 -10.03 9.75
CA VAL A 399 -5.72 -9.66 8.44
C VAL A 399 -6.22 -8.27 7.99
N SER A 400 -7.52 -7.97 8.15
CA SER A 400 -8.10 -6.65 7.85
C SER A 400 -7.51 -5.54 8.71
N SER A 401 -7.18 -5.82 9.98
CA SER A 401 -6.55 -4.85 10.87
C SER A 401 -5.08 -4.60 10.52
N VAL A 402 -4.37 -5.61 9.98
CA VAL A 402 -3.03 -5.42 9.39
C VAL A 402 -3.12 -4.57 8.13
N ILE A 403 -4.03 -4.87 7.20
CA ILE A 403 -4.27 -4.08 5.99
C ILE A 403 -4.57 -2.61 6.34
N SER A 404 -5.46 -2.39 7.30
CA SER A 404 -5.84 -1.05 7.75
C SER A 404 -4.66 -0.30 8.41
N SER A 405 -3.84 -1.02 9.18
CA SER A 405 -2.61 -0.46 9.75
C SER A 405 -1.64 0.00 8.66
N GLU A 406 -1.54 -0.75 7.56
CA GLU A 406 -0.70 -0.36 6.42
C GLU A 406 -1.28 0.82 5.64
N ILE A 407 -2.60 0.91 5.47
CA ILE A 407 -3.24 2.11 4.89
C ILE A 407 -2.91 3.35 5.72
N CYS A 408 -3.01 3.25 7.05
CA CYS A 408 -2.66 4.35 7.96
C CYS A 408 -1.19 4.76 7.85
N ALA A 409 -0.28 3.77 7.77
CA ALA A 409 1.14 4.03 7.61
C ALA A 409 1.49 4.67 6.26
N VAL A 410 0.86 4.22 5.17
CA VAL A 410 1.02 4.81 3.83
C VAL A 410 0.49 6.24 3.82
N ALA A 411 -0.66 6.52 4.45
CA ALA A 411 -1.21 7.88 4.60
C ALA A 411 -0.27 8.81 5.38
N ARG A 412 0.28 8.33 6.50
CA ARG A 412 1.31 9.04 7.27
C ARG A 412 2.56 9.32 6.42
N ARG A 413 3.06 8.32 5.69
CA ARG A 413 4.25 8.48 4.84
C ARG A 413 4.00 9.46 3.70
N ALA A 414 2.82 9.41 3.08
CA ALA A 414 2.40 10.36 2.07
C ALA A 414 2.37 11.80 2.60
N ALA A 415 1.90 12.01 3.84
CA ALA A 415 1.92 13.33 4.48
C ALA A 415 3.35 13.87 4.65
N LEU A 416 4.27 13.06 5.16
CA LEU A 416 5.68 13.43 5.31
C LEU A 416 6.35 13.76 3.95
N MET A 417 6.05 12.99 2.91
CA MET A 417 6.53 13.28 1.55
C MET A 417 5.94 14.58 0.99
N ALA A 418 4.65 14.80 1.22
CA ALA A 418 3.94 16.00 0.77
C ALA A 418 4.48 17.26 1.47
N GLU A 419 4.66 17.24 2.80
CA GLU A 419 5.30 18.32 3.55
C GLU A 419 6.67 18.68 2.97
N ARG A 420 7.51 17.66 2.71
CA ARG A 420 8.84 17.88 2.13
C ARG A 420 8.76 18.53 0.74
N ARG A 421 7.86 18.06 -0.13
CA ARG A 421 7.66 18.65 -1.47
C ARG A 421 7.21 20.10 -1.40
N LEU A 422 6.30 20.43 -0.49
CA LEU A 422 5.85 21.81 -0.29
C LEU A 422 7.00 22.70 0.22
N ALA A 423 7.81 22.19 1.16
CA ALA A 423 8.98 22.89 1.64
C ALA A 423 10.00 23.13 0.52
N ASP A 424 10.32 22.10 -0.27
CA ASP A 424 11.24 22.17 -1.42
C ASP A 424 10.72 23.13 -2.52
N ALA A 425 9.39 23.25 -2.66
CA ALA A 425 8.72 24.21 -3.53
C ALA A 425 8.64 25.64 -2.96
N GLY A 426 9.28 25.91 -1.81
CA GLY A 426 9.35 27.23 -1.20
C GLY A 426 8.14 27.65 -0.36
N ARG A 427 7.21 26.73 -0.05
CA ARG A 427 6.03 27.02 0.80
C ARG A 427 6.31 26.93 2.31
N GLY A 428 7.51 26.53 2.72
CA GLY A 428 7.87 26.35 4.12
C GLY A 428 7.16 25.16 4.79
N GLY A 429 7.29 25.07 6.12
CA GLY A 429 6.60 24.06 6.93
C GLY A 429 5.12 24.38 7.18
N PRO A 430 4.39 23.50 7.89
CA PRO A 430 3.00 23.76 8.27
C PRO A 430 2.87 25.09 9.03
N PRO A 431 1.89 25.95 8.67
CA PRO A 431 1.76 27.27 9.27
C PRO A 431 1.29 27.25 10.73
N VAL A 432 0.60 26.17 11.12
CA VAL A 432 0.11 25.89 12.48
C VAL A 432 0.11 24.37 12.70
N ASP A 433 -0.01 23.95 13.96
CA ASP A 433 -0.20 22.54 14.30
C ASP A 433 -1.43 21.96 13.59
N TYR A 434 -1.30 20.72 13.12
CA TYR A 434 -2.37 20.03 12.43
C TYR A 434 -2.32 18.53 12.70
N ALA A 435 -3.40 17.82 12.39
CA ALA A 435 -3.41 16.37 12.35
C ALA A 435 -4.04 15.86 11.05
N LEU A 436 -3.44 14.82 10.49
CA LEU A 436 -4.05 13.99 9.46
C LEU A 436 -4.78 12.83 10.13
N MET A 437 -6.02 12.59 9.72
CA MET A 437 -6.84 11.47 10.16
C MET A 437 -7.16 10.54 8.99
N VAL A 438 -7.12 9.24 9.24
CA VAL A 438 -7.71 8.23 8.35
C VAL A 438 -9.08 7.85 8.88
N LEU A 439 -10.07 7.78 7.99
CA LEU A 439 -11.48 7.65 8.35
C LEU A 439 -12.05 6.27 7.95
N GLY A 440 -13.33 6.06 8.29
CA GLY A 440 -14.11 4.93 7.78
C GLY A 440 -13.51 3.56 8.11
N SER A 441 -13.51 2.66 7.13
CA SER A 441 -13.08 1.27 7.35
C SER A 441 -11.62 1.14 7.78
N ALA A 442 -10.73 1.99 7.28
CA ALA A 442 -9.30 1.94 7.61
C ALA A 442 -9.06 2.47 9.04
N GLY A 443 -9.71 3.59 9.41
CA GLY A 443 -9.62 4.13 10.77
C GLY A 443 -10.19 3.16 11.82
N ARG A 444 -11.22 2.39 11.44
CA ARG A 444 -11.80 1.33 12.27
C ARG A 444 -10.94 0.07 12.39
N GLY A 445 -9.99 -0.15 11.49
CA GLY A 445 -9.17 -1.36 11.46
C GLY A 445 -9.80 -2.54 10.69
N GLU A 446 -10.68 -2.27 9.73
CA GLU A 446 -11.49 -3.27 9.00
C GLU A 446 -11.46 -3.13 7.47
N SER A 447 -10.52 -2.37 6.91
CA SER A 447 -10.32 -2.32 5.46
C SER A 447 -9.78 -3.63 4.89
N LEU A 448 -10.17 -3.89 3.64
CA LEU A 448 -9.64 -4.97 2.81
C LEU A 448 -8.82 -4.38 1.65
N LEU A 449 -8.50 -5.18 0.63
CA LEU A 449 -7.64 -4.78 -0.49
C LEU A 449 -8.33 -3.81 -1.47
N ALA A 450 -9.66 -3.87 -1.58
CA ALA A 450 -10.45 -2.94 -2.40
C ALA A 450 -10.74 -1.59 -1.69
N ALA A 451 -9.76 -1.05 -0.97
CA ALA A 451 -9.90 0.21 -0.24
C ALA A 451 -9.71 1.43 -1.18
N ASP A 452 -10.41 2.52 -0.87
CA ASP A 452 -10.16 3.87 -1.36
C ASP A 452 -9.59 4.76 -0.24
N GLN A 453 -9.18 5.98 -0.59
CA GLN A 453 -8.62 6.92 0.37
C GLN A 453 -9.71 7.74 1.07
N ASP A 454 -9.90 7.48 2.37
CA ASP A 454 -10.75 8.28 3.25
C ASP A 454 -9.88 8.99 4.30
N HIS A 455 -9.65 10.29 4.13
CA HIS A 455 -8.82 11.08 5.07
C HIS A 455 -9.28 12.53 5.23
N ALA A 456 -8.94 13.11 6.38
CA ALA A 456 -9.24 14.49 6.72
C ALA A 456 -8.08 15.18 7.44
N ILE A 457 -8.03 16.50 7.30
CA ILE A 457 -7.08 17.37 8.03
C ILE A 457 -7.85 18.24 9.01
N VAL A 458 -7.39 18.28 10.26
CA VAL A 458 -7.72 19.31 11.24
C VAL A 458 -6.48 20.16 11.49
N TYR A 459 -6.60 21.47 11.40
CA TYR A 459 -5.53 22.41 11.79
C TYR A 459 -5.97 23.29 12.95
N ALA A 460 -5.02 23.72 13.79
CA ALA A 460 -5.32 24.35 15.08
C ALA A 460 -6.19 25.60 14.94
N GLU A 461 -5.82 26.50 14.02
CA GLU A 461 -6.48 27.78 13.80
C GLU A 461 -6.36 28.23 12.33
N GLY A 462 -7.31 29.04 11.87
CA GLY A 462 -7.32 29.59 10.53
C GLY A 462 -8.73 29.75 9.96
N GLU A 463 -8.86 30.72 9.05
CA GLU A 463 -10.09 31.00 8.33
C GLU A 463 -10.17 30.22 7.02
N PRO A 464 -11.37 29.81 6.58
CA PRO A 464 -11.55 29.28 5.23
C PRO A 464 -11.00 30.18 4.15
N ASP A 465 -10.37 29.57 3.15
CA ASP A 465 -9.69 30.26 2.04
C ASP A 465 -8.57 31.22 2.49
N GLY A 466 -8.25 31.28 3.78
CA GLY A 466 -7.13 32.04 4.33
C GLY A 466 -5.78 31.34 4.07
N PRO A 467 -4.66 31.99 4.45
CA PRO A 467 -3.32 31.46 4.16
C PRO A 467 -3.07 30.06 4.72
N ALA A 468 -3.54 29.76 5.93
CA ALA A 468 -3.44 28.43 6.52
C ALA A 468 -4.22 27.40 5.71
N ASP A 469 -5.48 27.70 5.37
CA ASP A 469 -6.34 26.80 4.60
C ASP A 469 -5.78 26.54 3.19
N GLN A 470 -5.21 27.55 2.52
CA GLN A 470 -4.54 27.41 1.22
C GLN A 470 -3.23 26.63 1.27
N TRP A 471 -2.55 26.62 2.41
CA TRP A 471 -1.40 25.75 2.63
C TRP A 471 -1.86 24.29 2.76
N PHE A 472 -2.87 24.03 3.62
CA PHE A 472 -3.41 22.68 3.83
C PHE A 472 -4.20 22.14 2.63
N ALA A 473 -4.95 22.96 1.89
CA ALA A 473 -4.64 23.27 0.50
C ALA A 473 -3.93 22.21 -0.33
N ALA A 474 -2.74 22.66 -0.70
CA ALA A 474 -1.76 21.92 -1.45
C ALA A 474 -1.31 20.65 -0.71
N LEU A 475 -1.28 20.65 0.64
CA LEU A 475 -0.92 19.44 1.39
C LEU A 475 -1.92 18.30 1.12
N GLY A 476 -3.22 18.56 1.24
CA GLY A 476 -4.26 17.58 1.00
C GLY A 476 -4.27 17.08 -0.45
N GLU A 477 -4.00 17.97 -1.41
CA GLU A 477 -3.84 17.61 -2.82
C GLU A 477 -2.64 16.69 -3.06
N GLU A 478 -1.46 17.05 -2.54
CA GLU A 478 -0.25 16.22 -2.64
C GLU A 478 -0.42 14.85 -1.99
N ILE A 479 -0.98 14.79 -0.78
CA ILE A 479 -1.30 13.53 -0.09
C ILE A 479 -2.20 12.67 -0.97
N SER A 480 -3.29 13.25 -1.47
CA SER A 480 -4.26 12.52 -2.30
C SER A 480 -3.65 12.00 -3.60
N ASN A 481 -2.77 12.77 -4.24
CA ASN A 481 -2.08 12.39 -5.47
C ASN A 481 -1.03 11.29 -5.21
N ILE A 482 -0.29 11.36 -4.10
CA ILE A 482 0.67 10.33 -3.69
C ILE A 482 -0.06 9.01 -3.42
N LEU A 483 -1.16 9.03 -2.66
CA LEU A 483 -1.95 7.83 -2.36
C LEU A 483 -2.51 7.17 -3.62
N ASP A 484 -3.05 7.95 -4.56
CA ASP A 484 -3.54 7.45 -5.84
C ASP A 484 -2.42 6.83 -6.68
N ALA A 485 -1.22 7.44 -6.69
CA ALA A 485 -0.05 6.91 -7.38
C ALA A 485 0.48 5.61 -6.77
N VAL A 486 0.44 5.47 -5.43
CA VAL A 486 0.85 4.25 -4.71
C VAL A 486 -0.09 3.08 -5.01
N GLY A 487 -1.37 3.36 -5.30
CA GLY A 487 -2.38 2.36 -5.63
C GLY A 487 -3.63 2.40 -4.74
N ILE A 488 -3.81 3.44 -3.91
CA ILE A 488 -5.02 3.68 -3.11
C ILE A 488 -5.87 4.74 -3.84
N PRO A 489 -6.87 4.33 -4.63
CA PRO A 489 -7.59 5.21 -5.55
C PRO A 489 -8.37 6.30 -4.83
N PHE A 490 -8.57 7.45 -5.49
CA PHE A 490 -9.46 8.52 -5.02
C PHE A 490 -10.83 7.97 -4.60
N CYS A 491 -11.32 8.44 -3.45
CA CYS A 491 -12.65 8.11 -2.95
C CYS A 491 -13.73 8.72 -3.86
N LYS A 492 -14.65 7.88 -4.33
CA LYS A 492 -15.77 8.31 -5.19
C LYS A 492 -16.72 9.27 -4.47
N GLY A 493 -16.81 9.16 -3.14
CA GLY A 493 -17.61 10.04 -2.28
C GLY A 493 -16.94 11.37 -1.94
N GLY A 494 -15.68 11.59 -2.35
CA GLY A 494 -14.98 12.84 -2.10
C GLY A 494 -14.48 13.02 -0.66
N VAL A 495 -14.32 11.94 0.11
CA VAL A 495 -13.87 11.97 1.51
C VAL A 495 -12.34 12.09 1.59
N MET A 496 -11.81 13.24 1.18
CA MET A 496 -10.37 13.45 1.08
C MET A 496 -10.03 14.88 1.49
N SER A 497 -8.92 15.06 2.20
CA SER A 497 -8.45 16.38 2.66
C SER A 497 -8.11 17.37 1.54
N LYS A 498 -7.99 16.93 0.28
CA LYS A 498 -7.96 17.83 -0.89
C LYS A 498 -9.27 18.62 -1.07
N ASN A 499 -10.38 18.14 -0.51
CA ASN A 499 -11.68 18.78 -0.55
C ASN A 499 -11.90 19.57 0.76
N ALA A 500 -12.33 20.83 0.65
CA ALA A 500 -12.52 21.71 1.81
C ALA A 500 -13.50 21.16 2.87
N ALA A 501 -14.43 20.28 2.48
CA ALA A 501 -15.35 19.61 3.42
C ALA A 501 -14.64 18.65 4.40
N TRP A 502 -13.39 18.26 4.11
CA TRP A 502 -12.58 17.35 4.93
C TRP A 502 -11.26 17.98 5.36
N ARG A 503 -11.17 19.32 5.28
CA ARG A 503 -10.01 20.10 5.68
C ARG A 503 -10.49 21.40 6.32
N MET A 504 -10.37 21.50 7.65
CA MET A 504 -10.89 22.65 8.37
C MET A 504 -10.07 22.95 9.62
N SER A 505 -10.21 24.18 10.13
CA SER A 505 -9.74 24.53 11.47
C SER A 505 -10.49 23.74 12.53
N ARG A 506 -9.89 23.57 13.71
CA ARG A 506 -10.51 22.91 14.86
C ARG A 506 -11.86 23.53 15.20
N ALA A 507 -11.94 24.86 15.25
CA ALA A 507 -13.17 25.59 15.56
C ALA A 507 -14.30 25.21 14.58
N ARG A 508 -14.00 25.21 13.28
CA ARG A 508 -14.99 24.87 12.24
C ARG A 508 -15.37 23.39 12.23
N TRP A 509 -14.43 22.50 12.57
CA TRP A 509 -14.74 21.08 12.76
C TRP A 509 -15.77 20.87 13.86
N LEU A 510 -15.62 21.53 15.02
CA LEU A 510 -16.58 21.46 16.12
C LEU A 510 -17.98 21.92 15.69
N GLU A 511 -18.07 23.05 15.00
CA GLU A 511 -19.35 23.55 14.44
C GLU A 511 -19.97 22.58 13.43
N THR A 512 -19.13 21.92 12.62
CA THR A 512 -19.57 20.96 11.60
C THR A 512 -20.11 19.69 12.25
N ILE A 513 -19.43 19.19 13.28
CA ILE A 513 -19.87 18.04 14.07
C ILE A 513 -21.20 18.35 14.77
N ASP A 514 -21.32 19.51 15.43
CA ASP A 514 -22.57 19.94 16.08
C ASP A 514 -23.72 20.00 15.08
N ARG A 515 -23.44 20.49 13.86
CA ARG A 515 -24.43 20.53 12.78
C ARG A 515 -24.84 19.13 12.34
N TRP A 516 -23.90 18.20 12.16
CA TRP A 516 -24.23 16.83 11.76
C TRP A 516 -25.15 16.16 12.79
N VAL A 517 -24.85 16.36 14.07
CA VAL A 517 -25.64 15.78 15.17
C VAL A 517 -27.01 16.47 15.32
N ARG A 518 -27.11 17.79 15.13
CA ARG A 518 -28.35 18.54 15.38
C ARG A 518 -29.28 18.67 14.16
N ARG A 519 -28.72 18.88 12.96
CA ARG A 519 -29.48 19.23 11.74
C ARG A 519 -29.94 18.01 10.93
N GLN A 520 -29.25 16.88 11.08
CA GLN A 520 -29.79 15.55 10.77
C GLN A 520 -30.26 15.33 9.32
N ARG A 521 -29.59 15.91 8.32
CA ARG A 521 -29.89 15.62 6.90
C ARG A 521 -29.30 14.27 6.48
N PRO A 522 -29.82 13.59 5.44
CA PRO A 522 -29.29 12.29 4.99
C PRO A 522 -27.79 12.30 4.69
N GLU A 523 -27.27 13.37 4.07
CA GLU A 523 -25.84 13.58 3.83
C GLU A 523 -25.01 13.71 5.11
N ASP A 524 -25.59 14.28 6.18
CA ASP A 524 -24.94 14.44 7.47
C ASP A 524 -24.75 13.07 8.17
N LEU A 525 -25.69 12.13 7.99
CA LEU A 525 -25.60 10.76 8.54
C LEU A 525 -24.49 9.94 7.88
N LEU A 526 -24.29 10.09 6.56
CA LEU A 526 -23.17 9.46 5.86
C LEU A 526 -21.83 9.97 6.37
N ASN A 527 -21.71 11.27 6.64
CA ASN A 527 -20.50 11.85 7.21
C ASN A 527 -20.22 11.30 8.61
N VAL A 528 -21.25 11.11 9.43
CA VAL A 528 -21.13 10.47 10.77
C VAL A 528 -20.61 9.05 10.66
N ASP A 529 -21.15 8.26 9.73
CA ASP A 529 -20.75 6.87 9.52
C ASP A 529 -19.27 6.71 9.12
N ILE A 530 -18.66 7.77 8.62
CA ILE A 530 -17.27 7.80 8.16
C ILE A 530 -16.36 8.45 9.22
N PHE A 531 -16.78 9.59 9.78
CA PHE A 531 -15.98 10.39 10.71
C PHE A 531 -15.84 9.76 12.09
N PHE A 532 -16.88 9.11 12.63
CA PHE A 532 -16.84 8.53 13.99
C PHE A 532 -15.92 7.31 14.12
N ASP A 533 -15.38 6.84 13.00
CA ASP A 533 -14.42 5.74 12.93
C ASP A 533 -13.00 6.23 12.66
N ALA A 534 -12.74 7.54 12.76
CA ALA A 534 -11.45 8.12 12.47
C ALA A 534 -10.35 7.70 13.46
N VAL A 535 -9.11 7.79 12.98
CA VAL A 535 -7.89 7.72 13.79
C VAL A 535 -6.88 8.74 13.29
N GLY A 536 -6.25 9.48 14.21
CA GLY A 536 -5.11 10.34 13.86
C GLY A 536 -3.90 9.49 13.47
N VAL A 537 -3.21 9.88 12.38
CA VAL A 537 -2.06 9.12 11.85
C VAL A 537 -0.79 9.95 11.70
N HIS A 538 -0.89 11.29 11.68
CA HIS A 538 0.26 12.19 11.54
C HIS A 538 -0.07 13.56 12.13
N GLY A 539 0.95 14.29 12.58
CA GLY A 539 0.80 15.60 13.24
C GLY A 539 0.41 15.52 14.72
N SER A 540 -0.28 16.53 15.22
CA SER A 540 -0.73 16.65 16.62
C SER A 540 -1.95 15.77 16.89
N LEU A 541 -1.74 14.53 17.31
CA LEU A 541 -2.80 13.53 17.52
C LEU A 541 -3.88 13.99 18.50
N SER A 542 -3.52 14.80 19.50
CA SER A 542 -4.47 15.41 20.44
C SER A 542 -5.53 16.29 19.77
N LEU A 543 -5.23 16.92 18.62
CA LEU A 543 -6.23 17.66 17.85
C LEU A 543 -7.31 16.73 17.28
N ALA A 544 -6.90 15.60 16.72
CA ALA A 544 -7.81 14.59 16.17
C ALA A 544 -8.67 13.96 17.27
N GLU A 545 -8.05 13.61 18.40
CA GLU A 545 -8.73 13.01 19.55
C GLU A 545 -9.75 13.96 20.17
N GLY A 546 -9.39 15.23 20.37
CA GLY A 546 -10.31 16.23 20.88
C GLY A 546 -11.56 16.43 20.01
N LEU A 547 -11.45 16.23 18.69
CA LEU A 547 -12.63 16.25 17.79
C LEU A 547 -13.49 15.00 17.95
N LEU A 548 -12.87 13.82 18.07
CA LEU A 548 -13.59 12.56 18.22
C LEU A 548 -14.30 12.48 19.57
N ASP A 549 -13.69 12.99 20.63
CA ASP A 549 -14.30 13.08 21.94
C ASP A 549 -15.53 13.98 21.95
N HIS A 550 -15.41 15.15 21.34
CA HIS A 550 -16.54 16.06 21.15
C HIS A 550 -17.67 15.40 20.35
N ALA A 551 -17.35 14.72 19.25
CA ALA A 551 -18.34 14.05 18.40
C ALA A 551 -19.11 12.96 19.16
N TYR A 552 -18.42 12.12 19.92
CA TYR A 552 -19.06 11.08 20.72
C TYR A 552 -19.88 11.64 21.87
N ASP A 553 -19.40 12.69 22.55
CA ASP A 553 -20.12 13.31 23.66
C ASP A 553 -21.40 14.01 23.19
N GLU A 554 -21.36 14.75 22.09
CA GLU A 554 -22.54 15.41 21.50
C GLU A 554 -23.52 14.38 20.93
N GLY A 555 -23.00 13.35 20.24
CA GLY A 555 -23.80 12.26 19.69
C GLY A 555 -24.54 11.46 20.77
N ARG A 556 -23.89 11.20 21.92
CA ARG A 556 -24.50 10.52 23.07
C ARG A 556 -25.60 11.35 23.73
N ARG A 557 -25.45 12.69 23.79
CA ARG A 557 -26.42 13.58 24.44
C ARG A 557 -27.67 13.82 23.60
N THR A 558 -27.57 13.69 22.28
CA THR A 558 -28.64 14.05 21.34
C THR A 558 -29.52 12.83 21.01
N HIS A 559 -30.63 12.66 21.73
CA HIS A 559 -31.52 11.50 21.57
C HIS A 559 -32.15 11.40 20.16
N SER A 560 -32.52 12.52 19.56
CA SER A 560 -33.06 12.57 18.19
C SER A 560 -32.07 12.05 17.16
N PHE A 561 -30.78 12.30 17.37
CA PHE A 561 -29.70 11.86 16.51
C PHE A 561 -29.53 10.34 16.55
N ILE A 562 -29.53 9.76 17.76
CA ILE A 562 -29.48 8.31 17.95
C ILE A 562 -30.70 7.65 17.27
N LYS A 563 -31.89 8.22 17.44
CA LYS A 563 -33.11 7.73 16.79
C LYS A 563 -32.98 7.71 15.26
N LEU A 564 -32.50 8.80 14.67
CA LEU A 564 -32.33 8.89 13.23
C LEU A 564 -31.25 7.94 12.70
N LEU A 565 -30.11 7.81 13.40
CA LEU A 565 -29.08 6.84 13.06
C LEU A 565 -29.62 5.40 13.10
N SER A 566 -30.43 5.07 14.12
CA SER A 566 -31.12 3.79 14.20
C SER A 566 -32.12 3.56 13.07
N GLU A 567 -32.80 4.60 12.58
CA GLU A 567 -33.68 4.51 11.40
C GLU A 567 -32.88 4.30 10.12
N ASN A 568 -31.74 4.98 9.95
CA ASN A 568 -30.85 4.81 8.80
C ASN A 568 -30.24 3.40 8.76
N ALA A 569 -29.79 2.89 9.91
CA ALA A 569 -29.25 1.53 10.03
C ALA A 569 -30.29 0.43 9.67
N ARG A 570 -31.59 0.72 9.83
CA ARG A 570 -32.70 -0.20 9.48
C ARG A 570 -32.99 -0.31 7.97
N GLY A 571 -32.51 0.64 7.15
CA GLY A 571 -32.84 0.70 5.72
C GLY A 571 -32.25 -0.44 4.86
N ALA A 572 -31.27 -1.18 5.38
CA ALA A 572 -30.58 -2.23 4.63
C ALA A 572 -31.36 -3.56 4.67
N ARG A 573 -32.00 -3.93 3.56
CA ARG A 573 -32.63 -5.25 3.41
C ARG A 573 -31.61 -6.30 2.98
N VAL A 574 -31.72 -7.48 3.60
CA VAL A 574 -30.91 -8.65 3.24
C VAL A 574 -31.38 -9.22 1.89
N PRO A 575 -30.49 -9.40 0.90
CA PRO A 575 -30.87 -9.78 -0.46
C PRO A 575 -30.98 -11.31 -0.58
N LEU A 576 -32.01 -11.91 0.03
CA LEU A 576 -32.31 -13.34 -0.11
C LEU A 576 -33.36 -13.60 -1.20
N THR A 577 -33.25 -14.74 -1.89
CA THR A 577 -34.29 -15.27 -2.79
C THR A 577 -35.42 -15.94 -1.99
N LEU A 578 -36.53 -16.29 -2.66
CA LEU A 578 -37.67 -17.01 -2.06
C LEU A 578 -37.26 -18.34 -1.39
N PHE A 579 -36.14 -18.93 -1.80
CA PHE A 579 -35.57 -20.15 -1.23
C PHE A 579 -34.42 -19.89 -0.23
N ARG A 580 -34.30 -18.66 0.29
CA ARG A 580 -33.22 -18.22 1.21
C ARG A 580 -31.79 -18.37 0.65
N ASN A 581 -31.63 -18.37 -0.67
CA ASN A 581 -30.30 -18.26 -1.30
C ASN A 581 -29.89 -16.79 -1.43
N LEU A 582 -28.58 -16.53 -1.49
CA LEU A 582 -28.06 -15.18 -1.76
C LEU A 582 -28.46 -14.73 -3.16
N LYS A 583 -29.12 -13.58 -3.28
CA LYS A 583 -29.44 -12.95 -4.56
C LYS A 583 -28.16 -12.38 -5.16
N THR A 584 -27.91 -12.70 -6.43
CA THR A 584 -26.74 -12.24 -7.18
C THR A 584 -27.14 -11.30 -8.31
N ASP A 585 -26.18 -10.49 -8.76
CA ASP A 585 -26.27 -9.67 -9.96
C ASP A 585 -26.11 -10.53 -11.24
N SER A 586 -26.11 -9.88 -12.41
CA SER A 586 -25.93 -10.55 -13.71
C SER A 586 -24.59 -11.28 -13.85
N ASP A 587 -23.58 -10.89 -13.06
CA ASP A 587 -22.25 -11.50 -13.06
C ASP A 587 -22.17 -12.69 -12.07
N GLY A 588 -23.30 -13.05 -11.43
CA GLY A 588 -23.35 -14.10 -10.41
C GLY A 588 -22.68 -13.68 -9.09
N ARG A 589 -22.56 -12.38 -8.82
CA ARG A 589 -21.92 -11.84 -7.61
C ARG A 589 -22.89 -11.11 -6.69
N ILE A 590 -22.54 -10.97 -5.40
CA ILE A 590 -23.30 -10.23 -4.38
C ILE A 590 -22.38 -9.19 -3.72
N ASP A 591 -22.87 -7.96 -3.57
CA ASP A 591 -22.16 -6.91 -2.81
C ASP A 591 -22.32 -7.13 -1.30
N LEU A 592 -21.31 -7.75 -0.68
CA LEU A 592 -21.32 -8.03 0.75
C LEU A 592 -21.00 -6.81 1.62
N LYS A 593 -20.47 -5.72 1.05
CA LYS A 593 -20.30 -4.47 1.80
C LYS A 593 -21.67 -3.86 2.06
N MET A 594 -22.48 -3.69 1.01
CA MET A 594 -23.79 -3.06 1.13
C MET A 594 -24.81 -3.93 1.86
N HIS A 595 -24.80 -5.23 1.59
CA HIS A 595 -25.80 -6.17 2.12
C HIS A 595 -25.36 -6.97 3.35
N GLY A 596 -24.11 -6.76 3.77
CA GLY A 596 -23.46 -7.52 4.82
C GLY A 596 -22.87 -6.60 5.89
N LEU A 597 -21.68 -6.08 5.60
CA LEU A 597 -20.88 -5.32 6.56
C LEU A 597 -21.52 -4.00 6.97
N PHE A 598 -22.09 -3.24 6.03
CA PHE A 598 -22.58 -1.88 6.31
C PHE A 598 -23.64 -1.85 7.43
N PRO A 599 -24.76 -2.60 7.36
CA PRO A 599 -25.74 -2.62 8.45
C PRO A 599 -25.16 -3.13 9.79
N LEU A 600 -24.26 -4.12 9.74
CA LEU A 600 -23.61 -4.63 10.95
C LEU A 600 -22.76 -3.57 11.65
N VAL A 601 -21.93 -2.88 10.87
CA VAL A 601 -21.04 -1.80 11.35
C VAL A 601 -21.85 -0.61 11.84
N ALA A 602 -22.83 -0.16 11.05
CA ALA A 602 -23.69 0.96 11.40
C ALA A 602 -24.44 0.67 12.70
N GLY A 603 -25.11 -0.48 12.82
CA GLY A 603 -25.85 -0.84 14.03
C GLY A 603 -24.96 -0.91 15.28
N ALA A 604 -23.79 -1.55 15.18
CA ALA A 604 -22.83 -1.60 16.27
C ALA A 604 -22.34 -0.19 16.69
N ARG A 605 -22.12 0.71 15.72
CA ARG A 605 -21.73 2.10 15.99
C ARG A 605 -22.83 2.87 16.72
N VAL A 606 -24.07 2.75 16.28
CA VAL A 606 -25.21 3.44 16.92
C VAL A 606 -25.36 3.01 18.37
N LEU A 607 -25.31 1.71 18.63
CA LEU A 607 -25.36 1.19 20.00
C LEU A 607 -24.14 1.66 20.82
N ALA A 608 -22.95 1.68 20.21
CA ALA A 608 -21.75 2.16 20.89
C ALA A 608 -21.86 3.65 21.28
N ILE A 609 -22.33 4.52 20.38
CA ILE A 609 -22.57 5.95 20.67
C ILE A 609 -23.62 6.10 21.77
N LYS A 610 -24.75 5.41 21.66
CA LYS A 610 -25.86 5.44 22.65
C LYS A 610 -25.36 5.10 24.05
N HIS A 611 -24.50 4.10 24.18
CA HIS A 611 -24.04 3.58 25.45
C HIS A 611 -22.65 4.06 25.88
N GLY A 612 -22.03 4.99 25.14
CA GLY A 612 -20.73 5.56 25.47
C GLY A 612 -19.54 4.61 25.30
N VAL A 613 -19.68 3.56 24.48
CA VAL A 613 -18.60 2.64 24.14
C VAL A 613 -17.68 3.31 23.11
N ARG A 614 -16.40 3.50 23.48
CA ARG A 614 -15.39 4.18 22.63
C ARG A 614 -14.59 3.22 21.74
N ALA A 615 -14.91 1.93 21.74
CA ALA A 615 -14.28 0.98 20.81
C ALA A 615 -14.57 1.39 19.36
N ARG A 616 -13.52 1.41 18.52
CA ARG A 616 -13.65 1.70 17.09
C ARG A 616 -14.10 0.45 16.33
N ALA A 617 -13.34 -0.65 16.43
CA ALA A 617 -13.62 -1.89 15.71
C ALA A 617 -15.00 -2.48 16.08
N THR A 618 -15.74 -2.94 15.08
CA THR A 618 -17.08 -3.55 15.19
C THR A 618 -17.10 -4.72 16.16
N PRO A 619 -16.16 -5.69 16.10
CA PRO A 619 -16.13 -6.75 17.10
C PRO A 619 -15.90 -6.21 18.53
N GLY A 620 -15.05 -5.19 18.68
CA GLY A 620 -14.81 -4.55 19.98
C GLY A 620 -16.03 -3.80 20.51
N ARG A 621 -16.80 -3.15 19.63
CA ARG A 621 -18.09 -2.53 19.97
C ARG A 621 -19.08 -3.58 20.48
N LEU A 622 -19.25 -4.66 19.73
CA LEU A 622 -20.18 -5.73 20.06
C LEU A 622 -19.80 -6.45 21.37
N GLN A 623 -18.51 -6.73 21.56
CA GLN A 623 -18.03 -7.34 22.79
C GLN A 623 -18.28 -6.42 23.99
N ALA A 624 -17.91 -5.15 23.91
CA ALA A 624 -18.14 -4.20 24.99
C ALA A 624 -19.64 -4.02 25.33
N LEU A 625 -20.52 -4.04 24.31
CA LEU A 625 -21.97 -4.01 24.53
C LEU A 625 -22.49 -5.29 25.18
N ALA A 626 -21.91 -6.45 24.85
CA ALA A 626 -22.25 -7.72 25.50
C ALA A 626 -21.77 -7.78 26.95
N ASP A 627 -20.55 -7.30 27.23
CA ASP A 627 -19.99 -7.21 28.58
C ASP A 627 -20.82 -6.29 29.50
N LEU A 628 -21.47 -5.27 28.92
CA LEU A 628 -22.43 -4.39 29.60
C LEU A 628 -23.84 -4.99 29.76
N GLY A 629 -24.09 -6.20 29.25
CA GLY A 629 -25.40 -6.86 29.27
C GLY A 629 -26.44 -6.24 28.35
N LEU A 630 -26.03 -5.37 27.41
CA LEU A 630 -26.92 -4.66 26.48
C LEU A 630 -27.21 -5.48 25.22
N VAL A 631 -26.33 -6.42 24.89
CA VAL A 631 -26.49 -7.42 23.84
C VAL A 631 -26.31 -8.79 24.50
N GLY A 632 -27.24 -9.73 24.28
CA GLY A 632 -27.09 -11.09 24.81
C GLY A 632 -25.81 -11.75 24.28
N GLU A 633 -25.06 -12.41 25.16
CA GLU A 633 -23.73 -12.97 24.85
C GLU A 633 -23.70 -13.82 23.57
N SER A 634 -24.68 -14.73 23.42
CA SER A 634 -24.83 -15.55 22.20
C SER A 634 -25.08 -14.70 20.95
N LYS A 635 -25.98 -13.69 21.02
CA LYS A 635 -26.27 -12.81 19.89
C LYS A 635 -25.02 -12.00 19.49
N GLY A 636 -24.28 -11.50 20.49
CA GLY A 636 -23.02 -10.78 20.28
C GLY A 636 -21.99 -11.64 19.57
N ALA A 637 -21.79 -12.87 20.06
CA ALA A 637 -20.87 -13.84 19.45
C ALA A 637 -21.26 -14.20 18.01
N ASP A 638 -22.56 -14.41 17.73
CA ASP A 638 -23.05 -14.72 16.38
C ASP A 638 -22.79 -13.57 15.39
N LEU A 639 -22.98 -12.31 15.81
CA LEU A 639 -22.73 -11.12 15.01
C LEU A 639 -21.22 -10.91 14.76
N ILE A 640 -20.40 -11.18 15.76
CA ILE A 640 -18.93 -11.15 15.66
C ILE A 640 -18.44 -12.22 14.67
N GLU A 641 -19.04 -13.41 14.69
CA GLU A 641 -18.71 -14.49 13.76
C GLU A 641 -19.22 -14.23 12.34
N ALA A 642 -20.37 -13.57 12.21
CA ALA A 642 -20.88 -13.10 10.92
C ALA A 642 -19.93 -12.10 10.27
N HIS A 643 -19.41 -11.14 11.05
CA HIS A 643 -18.38 -10.19 10.60
C HIS A 643 -17.15 -10.91 10.03
N ARG A 644 -16.62 -11.89 10.78
CA ARG A 644 -15.47 -12.72 10.36
C ARG A 644 -15.74 -13.44 9.05
N THR A 645 -16.90 -14.08 8.94
CA THR A 645 -17.29 -14.86 7.75
C THR A 645 -17.38 -13.98 6.50
N ILE A 646 -18.01 -12.79 6.63
CA ILE A 646 -18.16 -11.86 5.51
C ILE A 646 -16.80 -11.31 5.07
N LEU A 647 -15.95 -10.87 6.01
CA LEU A 647 -14.59 -10.40 5.69
C LEU A 647 -13.75 -11.49 4.99
N THR A 648 -13.83 -12.73 5.47
CA THR A 648 -13.12 -13.86 4.86
C THR A 648 -13.53 -14.07 3.41
N ALA A 649 -14.84 -14.07 3.14
CA ALA A 649 -15.38 -14.25 1.79
C ALA A 649 -14.96 -13.12 0.84
N MET A 650 -15.04 -11.87 1.30
CA MET A 650 -14.64 -10.69 0.52
C MET A 650 -13.13 -10.68 0.23
N LEU A 651 -12.29 -10.90 1.24
CA LEU A 651 -10.84 -10.87 1.08
C LEU A 651 -10.35 -11.98 0.15
N THR A 652 -10.90 -13.19 0.30
CA THR A 652 -10.59 -14.32 -0.58
C THR A 652 -10.93 -13.99 -2.03
N GLN A 653 -12.11 -13.43 -2.29
CA GLN A 653 -12.50 -13.02 -3.64
C GLN A 653 -11.58 -11.93 -4.20
N GLN A 654 -11.22 -10.92 -3.38
CA GLN A 654 -10.33 -9.83 -3.81
C GLN A 654 -8.94 -10.34 -4.18
N LEU A 655 -8.38 -11.29 -3.43
CA LEU A 655 -7.09 -11.89 -3.78
C LEU A 655 -7.15 -12.61 -5.14
N MET A 656 -8.20 -13.41 -5.37
CA MET A 656 -8.40 -14.10 -6.65
C MET A 656 -8.58 -13.12 -7.81
N ASP A 657 -9.42 -12.09 -7.62
CA ASP A 657 -9.67 -11.07 -8.64
C ASP A 657 -8.39 -10.31 -8.98
N GLY A 658 -7.59 -9.94 -7.98
CA GLY A 658 -6.33 -9.23 -8.16
C GLY A 658 -5.27 -10.02 -8.94
N GLU A 659 -5.18 -11.33 -8.72
CA GLU A 659 -4.30 -12.21 -9.50
C GLU A 659 -4.75 -12.33 -10.96
N GLN A 660 -6.06 -12.19 -11.22
CA GLN A 660 -6.65 -12.25 -12.56
C GLN A 660 -6.72 -10.88 -13.26
N GLY A 661 -6.23 -9.81 -12.63
CA GLY A 661 -6.36 -8.44 -13.15
C GLY A 661 -7.81 -7.95 -13.22
N ILE A 662 -8.72 -8.58 -12.46
CA ILE A 662 -10.09 -8.13 -12.29
C ILE A 662 -10.09 -7.03 -11.22
N ARG A 663 -10.73 -5.90 -11.52
CA ARG A 663 -10.83 -4.78 -10.60
C ARG A 663 -11.41 -5.22 -9.26
N LEU A 664 -10.67 -4.96 -8.18
CA LEU A 664 -11.08 -5.30 -6.82
C LEU A 664 -12.39 -4.58 -6.44
N SER A 665 -13.26 -5.30 -5.74
CA SER A 665 -14.54 -4.76 -5.27
C SER A 665 -15.02 -5.45 -4.00
N SER A 666 -16.19 -5.04 -3.51
CA SER A 666 -16.87 -5.69 -2.39
C SER A 666 -17.76 -6.88 -2.81
N ARG A 667 -17.75 -7.23 -4.10
CA ARG A 667 -18.62 -8.25 -4.69
C ARG A 667 -17.98 -9.64 -4.60
N VAL A 668 -18.70 -10.62 -4.07
CA VAL A 668 -18.27 -12.03 -3.95
C VAL A 668 -19.10 -12.91 -4.88
N ALA A 669 -18.50 -13.93 -5.49
CA ALA A 669 -19.20 -14.93 -6.31
C ALA A 669 -19.57 -16.18 -5.50
N PRO A 670 -20.80 -16.31 -4.94
CA PRO A 670 -21.14 -17.43 -4.06
C PRO A 670 -21.09 -18.79 -4.77
N GLY A 671 -21.29 -18.80 -6.09
CA GLY A 671 -21.21 -19.99 -6.94
C GLY A 671 -19.83 -20.65 -6.94
N ARG A 672 -18.76 -19.89 -6.66
CA ARG A 672 -17.38 -20.41 -6.57
C ARG A 672 -17.04 -20.97 -5.18
N LEU A 673 -17.87 -20.71 -4.17
CA LEU A 673 -17.68 -21.23 -2.82
C LEU A 673 -18.15 -22.67 -2.71
N ASN A 674 -17.42 -23.49 -1.94
CA ASN A 674 -17.90 -24.82 -1.54
C ASN A 674 -19.17 -24.72 -0.68
N GLU A 675 -19.91 -25.82 -0.59
CA GLU A 675 -21.23 -25.86 0.08
C GLU A 675 -21.17 -25.38 1.54
N ARG A 676 -20.17 -25.85 2.31
CA ARG A 676 -20.00 -25.48 3.72
C ARG A 676 -19.78 -23.97 3.89
N THR A 677 -18.92 -23.38 3.05
CA THR A 677 -18.58 -21.95 3.10
C THR A 677 -19.76 -21.10 2.65
N ARG A 678 -20.46 -21.53 1.60
CA ARG A 678 -21.69 -20.88 1.13
C ARG A 678 -22.76 -20.88 2.22
N ALA A 679 -22.98 -22.01 2.89
CA ALA A 679 -23.95 -22.11 3.98
C ALA A 679 -23.57 -21.22 5.18
N ALA A 680 -22.28 -21.16 5.53
CA ALA A 680 -21.79 -20.25 6.57
C ALA A 680 -22.01 -18.77 6.19
N LEU A 681 -21.72 -18.39 4.94
CA LEU A 681 -21.96 -17.04 4.45
C LEU A 681 -23.46 -16.68 4.46
N THR A 682 -24.34 -17.59 4.03
CA THR A 682 -25.78 -17.39 4.11
C THR A 682 -26.22 -17.15 5.56
N ARG A 683 -25.76 -17.96 6.52
CA ARG A 683 -26.06 -17.76 7.95
C ARG A 683 -25.55 -16.42 8.46
N ALA A 684 -24.32 -16.04 8.11
CA ALA A 684 -23.74 -14.76 8.50
C ALA A 684 -24.55 -13.56 7.98
N VAL A 685 -24.99 -13.63 6.73
CA VAL A 685 -25.81 -12.58 6.10
C VAL A 685 -27.21 -12.52 6.74
N THR A 686 -27.80 -13.66 7.11
CA THR A 686 -29.07 -13.70 7.87
C THR A 686 -28.93 -13.16 9.29
N ALA A 687 -27.81 -13.41 9.98
CA ALA A 687 -27.59 -12.93 11.35
C ALA A 687 -27.61 -11.39 11.47
N ILE A 688 -27.45 -10.67 10.36
CA ILE A 688 -27.56 -9.19 10.33
C ILE A 688 -28.99 -8.71 10.63
N GLU A 689 -30.01 -9.53 10.40
CA GLU A 689 -31.38 -9.23 10.82
C GLU A 689 -31.42 -9.00 12.34
N THR A 690 -30.67 -9.79 13.12
CA THR A 690 -30.52 -9.60 14.57
C THR A 690 -29.91 -8.25 14.94
N MET A 691 -28.98 -7.71 14.14
CA MET A 691 -28.45 -6.36 14.37
C MET A 691 -29.56 -5.32 14.21
N THR A 692 -30.37 -5.48 13.16
CA THR A 692 -31.50 -4.59 12.87
C THR A 692 -32.53 -4.62 14.00
N ASP A 693 -32.80 -5.81 14.55
CA ASP A 693 -33.67 -5.99 15.71
C ASP A 693 -33.10 -5.33 16.96
N LEU A 694 -31.81 -5.52 17.28
CA LEU A 694 -31.17 -4.90 18.45
C LEU A 694 -31.23 -3.37 18.41
N VAL A 695 -31.01 -2.79 17.23
CA VAL A 695 -31.14 -1.34 16.99
C VAL A 695 -32.59 -0.86 17.15
N SER A 696 -33.57 -1.75 16.92
CA SER A 696 -35.01 -1.47 17.03
C SER A 696 -35.58 -1.69 18.44
N GLU A 697 -35.12 -2.72 19.14
CA GLU A 697 -35.50 -3.11 20.51
C GLU A 697 -34.91 -2.17 21.57
N GLY A 698 -33.87 -1.42 21.21
CA GLY A 698 -33.28 -0.38 22.04
C GLY A 698 -34.29 0.74 22.28
N ARG A 699 -35.22 0.54 23.22
CA ARG A 699 -36.25 1.48 23.67
C ARG A 699 -35.67 2.91 23.68
N PHE A 700 -36.25 3.76 22.84
CA PHE A 700 -35.98 5.20 22.79
C PHE A 700 -36.68 5.92 23.93
#